data_AF-A0A2L2XUR7-F1
#
_entry.id   AF-A0A2L2XUR7-F1
#
_cell.length_a   1.000
_cell.length_b   1.000
_cell.length_c   1.000
_cell.angle_alpha   90.00
_cell.angle_beta   90.00
_cell.angle_gamma   90.00
#
_symmetry.space_group_name_H-M   'P 1'
#
loop_
_entity.id
_entity.type
_entity.pdbx_description
1 polymer ?
#
loop_
_entity_poly.entity_id
_entity_poly.type
_entity_poly.pdbx_seq_one_letter_code
_entity_poly.pdbx_strand_id
1 'polypeptide(L)'
;MIGVIDTGVDYNHQDLVGNIWTNPGEIAGDGIDNDGNGYIDDIRGWDFAYNDNNPSDVNGHGTHVSGTIAGKGNNGVGVTGVAWNAKIMPLKFLNDQGSGSTSNAILAINYATAKGVKLTNNSWGGGGYSQALYDAINAAGQAGALFIAAAGNDAKNTDTSPSYPASYNLANIISVASTTRTDALSSFSNYGLTSVDLGAPGSEIYSTTPNNTYSTYSGTSMASPHVAGAAALLWSQNPTWTAQQVKDALMNTGDPLASLAGKTVSGKRLNVFNALAAANLPSVTVSVSPATVQEDGTTNLVYTFTRTNLNLSSPLTVNFGASGIANAAPVGSDPADYTVLTGSAVTFNPTTKLGTVAFAANATTATVVVDPIADTIAEIANETVALTVNSGTGYIGGSPGTATGTIVSEETLPIFSNPNPITIPDSGSSTPYPSTINVSGLSGNINSLKVTLTNLSHTWPDDIDVLLVGPTGTKALLMSDVGGSGDVSNVTLTFDPTATSSLPDEGLITSGSYKATDVGTGDIFNAPAPGGPYGTDFSVFNNTNPNGTWSLYVIDDAGGDVGTIAGGWSLNIGTGAATKSISIAKTTDGNEAGSVSSVFTLTRTGDLSSALTVNYTLAGTATPGVDYTGTTPSSVTFAALSPTATITLPTKDDLLSDPSETIISKITAPAGYTISGPDTATATILDNDGNSSSNNLVGTSFADALAGVGGNDTLSGLEGDDTLDGGANNDNLTGGLGKDNLTGGTGLDTLNYNSLGESLLSGFDVIQSYSGTGASLDRINAPGSIAAITLTASKGTATALTEAAIQLVLTNAAFAANTAAAFKVTGQSGTFIALNNGVAGFQAPSDAIIQLSGYNIAAARPVVVI
;
A
#
# COMPACT_ATOMS: atom_id res chain seq x y z
N MET A 1 -41.92 -22.30 14.51
CA MET A 1 -42.59 -21.00 14.34
C MET A 1 -41.52 -19.96 14.09
N ILE A 2 -41.75 -19.03 13.18
CA ILE A 2 -40.80 -17.99 12.74
C ILE A 2 -41.55 -16.65 12.75
N GLY A 3 -41.04 -15.66 13.47
CA GLY A 3 -41.58 -14.30 13.43
C GLY A 3 -41.05 -13.55 12.21
N VAL A 4 -41.93 -12.98 11.39
CA VAL A 4 -41.54 -12.11 10.27
C VAL A 4 -41.87 -10.69 10.67
N ILE A 5 -40.84 -9.92 11.04
CA ILE A 5 -40.96 -8.53 11.47
C ILE A 5 -40.75 -7.64 10.25
N ASP A 6 -41.84 -7.17 9.63
CA ASP A 6 -41.82 -6.57 8.29
C ASP A 6 -43.08 -5.69 8.01
N THR A 7 -43.54 -5.61 6.76
CA THR A 7 -44.76 -4.91 6.30
C THR A 7 -46.06 -5.68 6.54
N GLY A 8 -45.98 -6.84 7.21
CA GLY A 8 -47.08 -7.79 7.38
C GLY A 8 -46.95 -8.99 6.44
N VAL A 9 -47.98 -9.84 6.40
CA VAL A 9 -48.07 -10.96 5.45
C VAL A 9 -49.50 -11.06 4.93
N ASP A 10 -49.69 -11.22 3.62
CA ASP A 10 -50.97 -11.67 3.06
C ASP A 10 -51.23 -13.11 3.52
N TYR A 11 -51.82 -13.23 4.70
CA TYR A 11 -52.10 -14.49 5.35
C TYR A 11 -53.21 -15.30 4.65
N ASN A 12 -53.88 -14.71 3.64
CA ASN A 12 -54.86 -15.41 2.80
C ASN A 12 -54.25 -15.93 1.50
N HIS A 13 -52.99 -15.61 1.21
CA HIS A 13 -52.31 -16.08 0.01
C HIS A 13 -52.35 -17.62 -0.05
N GLN A 14 -52.77 -18.19 -1.17
CA GLN A 14 -53.01 -19.64 -1.36
C GLN A 14 -51.78 -20.50 -1.03
N ASP A 15 -50.60 -19.92 -1.23
CA ASP A 15 -49.31 -20.57 -1.00
C ASP A 15 -48.75 -20.35 0.43
N LEU A 16 -49.41 -19.53 1.25
CA LEU A 16 -49.01 -19.22 2.63
C LEU A 16 -50.06 -19.58 3.69
N VAL A 17 -51.36 -19.53 3.36
CA VAL A 17 -52.46 -19.66 4.33
C VAL A 17 -52.37 -20.91 5.21
N GLY A 18 -51.86 -22.02 4.67
CA GLY A 18 -51.64 -23.27 5.43
C GLY A 18 -50.46 -23.22 6.41
N ASN A 19 -49.58 -22.23 6.27
CA ASN A 19 -48.34 -22.04 7.03
C ASN A 19 -48.36 -20.76 7.89
N ILE A 20 -49.47 -20.03 7.95
CA ILE A 20 -49.63 -18.95 8.92
C ILE A 20 -49.89 -19.56 10.31
N TRP A 21 -49.23 -18.99 11.32
CA TRP A 21 -49.44 -19.33 12.72
C TRP A 21 -50.80 -18.80 13.18
N THR A 22 -51.42 -19.53 14.10
CA THR A 22 -52.68 -19.11 14.74
C THR A 22 -52.45 -19.12 16.24
N ASN A 23 -52.80 -18.03 16.92
CA ASN A 23 -52.67 -17.91 18.36
C ASN A 23 -53.65 -18.88 19.04
N PRO A 24 -53.16 -19.94 19.73
CA PRO A 24 -54.05 -20.87 20.43
C PRO A 24 -54.67 -20.26 21.70
N GLY A 25 -54.15 -19.12 22.17
CA GLY A 25 -54.67 -18.40 23.33
C GLY A 25 -55.88 -17.51 23.02
N GLU A 26 -56.21 -17.29 21.74
CA GLU A 26 -57.25 -16.36 21.32
C GLU A 26 -58.49 -17.03 20.72
N ILE A 27 -59.65 -16.40 20.95
CA ILE A 27 -60.91 -16.72 20.30
C ILE A 27 -61.14 -15.70 19.18
N ALA A 28 -61.27 -16.19 17.95
CA ALA A 28 -61.37 -15.29 16.79
C ALA A 28 -62.64 -14.42 16.81
N GLY A 29 -62.43 -13.10 16.93
CA GLY A 29 -63.46 -12.08 16.69
C GLY A 29 -64.42 -11.84 17.85
N ASP A 30 -64.07 -12.22 19.08
CA ASP A 30 -64.86 -11.90 20.26
C ASP A 30 -64.52 -10.53 20.88
N GLY A 31 -63.46 -9.87 20.40
CA GLY A 31 -63.05 -8.54 20.81
C GLY A 31 -62.42 -8.50 22.20
N ILE A 32 -61.85 -9.63 22.66
CA ILE A 32 -61.27 -9.82 23.98
C ILE A 32 -59.81 -10.22 23.83
N ASP A 33 -58.93 -9.66 24.65
CA ASP A 33 -57.57 -10.18 24.85
C ASP A 33 -57.67 -11.41 25.77
N ASN A 34 -57.80 -12.58 25.15
CA ASN A 34 -58.12 -13.83 25.81
C ASN A 34 -56.92 -14.43 26.55
N ASP A 35 -55.71 -14.20 26.03
CA ASP A 35 -54.47 -14.67 26.66
C ASP A 35 -53.78 -13.63 27.57
N GLY A 36 -54.34 -12.42 27.66
CA GLY A 36 -53.93 -11.37 28.59
C GLY A 36 -52.58 -10.75 28.25
N ASN A 37 -52.18 -10.80 26.97
CA ASN A 37 -50.87 -10.32 26.52
C ASN A 37 -50.85 -8.82 26.17
N GLY A 38 -52.00 -8.14 26.24
CA GLY A 38 -52.19 -6.73 25.90
C GLY A 38 -52.68 -6.47 24.47
N TYR A 39 -53.00 -7.51 23.69
CA TYR A 39 -53.32 -7.43 22.26
C TYR A 39 -54.63 -8.15 21.93
N ILE A 40 -55.72 -7.38 21.81
CA ILE A 40 -57.07 -7.91 21.56
C ILE A 40 -57.13 -8.65 20.22
N ASP A 41 -57.56 -9.91 20.22
CA ASP A 41 -57.79 -10.72 19.02
C ASP A 41 -56.56 -10.85 18.11
N ASP A 42 -55.34 -10.99 18.64
CA ASP A 42 -54.09 -11.14 17.89
C ASP A 42 -53.94 -12.53 17.21
N ILE A 43 -54.99 -13.00 16.52
CA ILE A 43 -55.20 -14.37 16.01
C ILE A 43 -54.04 -14.90 15.18
N ARG A 44 -53.32 -14.03 14.46
CA ARG A 44 -52.22 -14.44 13.57
C ARG A 44 -50.88 -13.81 13.97
N GLY A 45 -50.89 -12.82 14.84
CA GLY A 45 -49.84 -11.84 15.06
C GLY A 45 -50.44 -10.44 15.19
N TRP A 46 -49.62 -9.40 15.10
CA TRP A 46 -50.04 -8.03 15.41
C TRP A 46 -49.52 -7.00 14.41
N ASP A 47 -50.30 -5.94 14.20
CA ASP A 47 -49.91 -4.74 13.47
C ASP A 47 -49.53 -3.61 14.44
N PHE A 48 -48.24 -3.43 14.65
CA PHE A 48 -47.67 -2.33 15.43
C PHE A 48 -47.65 -1.00 14.66
N ALA A 49 -47.75 -1.01 13.34
CA ALA A 49 -47.78 0.22 12.54
C ALA A 49 -49.11 0.98 12.73
N TYR A 50 -50.22 0.25 12.84
CA TYR A 50 -51.56 0.82 13.07
C TYR A 50 -52.15 0.49 14.45
N ASN A 51 -51.45 -0.33 15.24
CA ASN A 51 -51.85 -0.79 16.57
C ASN A 51 -53.21 -1.52 16.55
N ASP A 52 -53.33 -2.51 15.67
CA ASP A 52 -54.51 -3.35 15.54
C ASP A 52 -54.15 -4.83 15.27
N ASN A 53 -55.17 -5.68 15.19
CA ASN A 53 -55.05 -7.12 15.04
C ASN A 53 -54.94 -7.60 13.58
N ASN A 54 -54.66 -6.70 12.63
CA ASN A 54 -54.64 -6.99 11.21
C ASN A 54 -53.24 -6.85 10.60
N PRO A 55 -52.35 -7.84 10.76
CA PRO A 55 -51.01 -7.80 10.18
C PRO A 55 -50.98 -8.16 8.67
N SER A 56 -52.05 -7.85 7.93
CA SER A 56 -52.13 -8.11 6.49
C SER A 56 -51.17 -7.21 5.72
N ASP A 57 -50.57 -7.75 4.66
CA ASP A 57 -49.61 -7.01 3.84
C ASP A 57 -50.29 -6.36 2.63
N VAL A 58 -50.11 -5.04 2.50
CA VAL A 58 -50.50 -4.25 1.33
C VAL A 58 -49.28 -3.90 0.47
N ASN A 59 -48.10 -3.84 1.08
CA ASN A 59 -46.86 -3.43 0.44
C ASN A 59 -46.28 -4.55 -0.45
N GLY A 60 -46.27 -5.77 0.07
CA GLY A 60 -45.83 -6.98 -0.59
C GLY A 60 -44.45 -7.49 -0.18
N HIS A 61 -43.62 -6.66 0.44
CA HIS A 61 -42.29 -7.05 0.88
C HIS A 61 -42.32 -8.19 1.92
N GLY A 62 -43.09 -8.06 2.99
CA GLY A 62 -43.20 -9.09 4.03
C GLY A 62 -43.83 -10.39 3.54
N THR A 63 -44.77 -10.33 2.59
CA THR A 63 -45.32 -11.51 1.90
C THR A 63 -44.24 -12.21 1.06
N HIS A 64 -43.41 -11.45 0.35
CA HIS A 64 -42.31 -12.00 -0.46
C HIS A 64 -41.28 -12.73 0.41
N VAL A 65 -40.86 -12.11 1.49
CA VAL A 65 -39.96 -12.72 2.49
C VAL A 65 -40.57 -14.00 3.07
N SER A 66 -41.86 -13.96 3.43
CA SER A 66 -42.57 -15.11 4.00
C SER A 66 -42.66 -16.31 3.05
N GLY A 67 -42.86 -16.07 1.75
CA GLY A 67 -42.83 -17.11 0.71
C GLY A 67 -41.47 -17.78 0.59
N THR A 68 -40.38 -17.02 0.67
CA THR A 68 -39.02 -17.56 0.62
C THR A 68 -38.73 -18.45 1.84
N ILE A 69 -39.27 -18.11 3.01
CA ILE A 69 -39.12 -18.91 4.22
C ILE A 69 -40.00 -20.17 4.16
N ALA A 70 -41.30 -20.02 3.91
CA ALA A 70 -42.30 -21.06 4.17
C ALA A 70 -43.46 -21.11 3.15
N GLY A 71 -43.23 -20.71 1.89
CA GLY A 71 -44.14 -21.04 0.78
C GLY A 71 -44.43 -22.54 0.74
N LYS A 72 -45.70 -22.92 0.61
CA LYS A 72 -46.16 -24.30 0.78
C LYS A 72 -45.75 -25.13 -0.43
N GLY A 73 -44.75 -25.99 -0.28
CA GLY A 73 -44.35 -26.87 -1.37
C GLY A 73 -45.31 -28.01 -1.65
N ASN A 74 -45.18 -28.55 -2.87
CA ASN A 74 -45.95 -29.70 -3.38
C ASN A 74 -47.48 -29.52 -3.32
N ASN A 75 -47.98 -28.29 -3.34
CA ASN A 75 -49.41 -27.97 -3.46
C ASN A 75 -49.88 -27.71 -4.90
N GLY A 76 -48.96 -27.68 -5.88
CA GLY A 76 -49.26 -27.49 -7.30
C GLY A 76 -49.44 -26.03 -7.74
N VAL A 77 -49.10 -25.05 -6.90
CA VAL A 77 -49.19 -23.61 -7.21
C VAL A 77 -47.94 -22.89 -6.70
N GLY A 78 -47.52 -21.83 -7.41
CA GLY A 78 -46.57 -20.88 -6.86
C GLY A 78 -45.15 -21.38 -6.68
N VAL A 79 -44.62 -21.18 -5.47
CA VAL A 79 -43.22 -21.38 -5.11
C VAL A 79 -43.06 -22.41 -3.99
N THR A 80 -41.86 -22.55 -3.47
CA THR A 80 -41.58 -23.41 -2.33
C THR A 80 -40.60 -22.69 -1.42
N GLY A 81 -41.00 -22.45 -0.19
CA GLY A 81 -40.12 -21.90 0.83
C GLY A 81 -39.10 -22.94 1.28
N VAL A 82 -37.97 -22.46 1.80
CA VAL A 82 -36.88 -23.33 2.30
C VAL A 82 -37.39 -24.27 3.40
N ALA A 83 -38.20 -23.75 4.35
CA ALA A 83 -38.85 -24.52 5.40
C ALA A 83 -40.37 -24.58 5.18
N TRP A 84 -40.81 -25.26 4.11
CA TRP A 84 -42.20 -25.32 3.63
C TRP A 84 -43.28 -25.84 4.60
N ASN A 85 -42.92 -26.27 5.82
CA ASN A 85 -43.83 -26.71 6.88
C ASN A 85 -43.75 -25.82 8.14
N ALA A 86 -42.88 -24.80 8.12
CA ALA A 86 -42.75 -23.85 9.20
C ALA A 86 -44.02 -23.00 9.32
N LYS A 87 -44.28 -22.51 10.54
CA LYS A 87 -45.35 -21.56 10.82
C LYS A 87 -44.82 -20.14 10.87
N ILE A 88 -45.39 -19.22 10.10
CA ILE A 88 -45.05 -17.80 10.06
C ILE A 88 -45.99 -17.02 11.00
N MET A 89 -45.42 -16.24 11.90
CA MET A 89 -46.14 -15.25 12.71
C MET A 89 -45.87 -13.85 12.10
N PRO A 90 -46.85 -13.25 11.40
CA PRO A 90 -46.72 -11.91 10.85
C PRO A 90 -46.66 -10.86 11.96
N LEU A 91 -45.62 -10.03 11.96
CA LEU A 91 -45.45 -8.91 12.88
C LEU A 91 -45.21 -7.64 12.06
N LYS A 92 -46.29 -6.90 11.81
CA LYS A 92 -46.25 -5.73 10.95
C LYS A 92 -45.80 -4.53 11.76
N PHE A 93 -44.65 -3.95 11.43
CA PHE A 93 -44.19 -2.69 12.04
C PHE A 93 -43.89 -1.61 10.99
N LEU A 94 -43.72 -2.03 9.73
CA LEU A 94 -43.67 -1.17 8.57
C LEU A 94 -45.09 -1.00 8.01
N ASN A 95 -45.47 0.26 7.80
CA ASN A 95 -46.75 0.62 7.19
C ASN A 95 -46.79 0.23 5.69
N ASP A 96 -47.87 0.58 5.02
CA ASP A 96 -48.12 0.13 3.63
C ASP A 96 -47.16 0.76 2.60
N GLN A 97 -46.43 1.79 3.00
CA GLN A 97 -45.35 2.41 2.21
C GLN A 97 -43.96 1.85 2.54
N GLY A 98 -43.87 0.83 3.41
CA GLY A 98 -42.59 0.25 3.83
C GLY A 98 -41.83 1.08 4.87
N SER A 99 -42.51 1.99 5.58
CA SER A 99 -41.90 2.86 6.59
C SER A 99 -42.38 2.52 8.00
N GLY A 100 -41.50 2.62 8.99
CA GLY A 100 -41.84 2.36 10.40
C GLY A 100 -40.83 3.00 11.35
N SER A 101 -41.07 2.82 12.65
CA SER A 101 -40.24 3.38 13.71
C SER A 101 -39.46 2.30 14.46
N THR A 102 -38.29 2.65 15.00
CA THR A 102 -37.51 1.77 15.87
C THR A 102 -38.31 1.30 17.09
N SER A 103 -39.21 2.15 17.64
CA SER A 103 -40.07 1.77 18.75
C SER A 103 -41.02 0.63 18.38
N ASN A 104 -41.61 0.67 17.17
CA ASN A 104 -42.51 -0.40 16.72
C ASN A 104 -41.75 -1.69 16.42
N ALA A 105 -40.51 -1.60 15.91
CA ALA A 105 -39.63 -2.76 15.77
C ALA A 105 -39.33 -3.41 17.14
N ILE A 106 -39.03 -2.61 18.17
CA ILE A 106 -38.80 -3.09 19.54
C ILE A 106 -40.05 -3.79 20.08
N LEU A 107 -41.24 -3.21 19.90
CA LEU A 107 -42.49 -3.85 20.32
C LEU A 107 -42.71 -5.20 19.62
N ALA A 108 -42.45 -5.30 18.32
CA ALA A 108 -42.53 -6.56 17.58
C ALA A 108 -41.54 -7.61 18.10
N ILE A 109 -40.30 -7.23 18.39
CA ILE A 109 -39.28 -8.13 18.95
C ILE A 109 -39.70 -8.63 20.34
N ASN A 110 -40.19 -7.73 21.20
CA ASN A 110 -40.65 -8.06 22.54
C ASN A 110 -41.88 -8.99 22.49
N TYR A 111 -42.82 -8.74 21.60
CA TYR A 111 -43.97 -9.61 21.38
C TYR A 111 -43.54 -11.01 20.94
N ALA A 112 -42.65 -11.11 19.93
CA ALA A 112 -42.12 -12.39 19.47
C ALA A 112 -41.43 -13.16 20.60
N THR A 113 -40.63 -12.46 21.41
CA THR A 113 -39.92 -13.03 22.56
C THR A 113 -40.89 -13.53 23.62
N ALA A 114 -41.92 -12.74 23.96
CA ALA A 114 -42.96 -13.12 24.91
C ALA A 114 -43.77 -14.34 24.47
N LYS A 115 -44.03 -14.49 23.16
CA LYS A 115 -44.66 -15.69 22.56
C LYS A 115 -43.70 -16.87 22.39
N GLY A 116 -42.44 -16.75 22.85
CA GLY A 116 -41.45 -17.83 22.79
C GLY A 116 -40.95 -18.15 21.38
N VAL A 117 -41.00 -17.19 20.45
CA VAL A 117 -40.48 -17.33 19.09
C VAL A 117 -38.96 -17.47 19.15
N LYS A 118 -38.43 -18.63 18.72
CA LYS A 118 -36.98 -18.91 18.71
C LYS A 118 -36.24 -18.37 17.48
N LEU A 119 -36.94 -17.83 16.50
CA LEU A 119 -36.35 -17.39 15.24
C LEU A 119 -37.16 -16.24 14.64
N THR A 120 -36.52 -15.10 14.41
CA THR A 120 -37.11 -13.99 13.65
C THR A 120 -36.33 -13.71 12.38
N ASN A 121 -37.05 -13.33 11.33
CA ASN A 121 -36.47 -12.77 10.12
C ASN A 121 -36.73 -11.26 10.09
N ASN A 122 -35.67 -10.49 9.85
CA ASN A 122 -35.64 -9.04 9.96
C ASN A 122 -35.04 -8.48 8.68
N SER A 123 -35.88 -8.39 7.65
CA SER A 123 -35.51 -7.93 6.30
C SER A 123 -35.59 -6.41 6.16
N TRP A 124 -35.10 -5.70 7.16
CA TRP A 124 -35.13 -4.25 7.28
C TRP A 124 -33.83 -3.74 7.90
N GLY A 125 -33.53 -2.47 7.66
CA GLY A 125 -32.38 -1.79 8.25
C GLY A 125 -32.50 -0.29 8.05
N GLY A 126 -31.72 0.47 8.81
CA GLY A 126 -31.70 1.93 8.75
C GLY A 126 -31.64 2.59 10.12
N GLY A 127 -31.35 3.89 10.11
CA GLY A 127 -31.07 4.66 11.33
C GLY A 127 -29.66 4.42 11.87
N GLY A 128 -29.36 5.01 13.03
CA GLY A 128 -28.10 4.83 13.75
C GLY A 128 -28.21 3.78 14.86
N TYR A 129 -27.13 3.65 15.65
CA TYR A 129 -27.12 2.80 16.84
C TYR A 129 -28.22 3.24 17.82
N SER A 130 -28.98 2.27 18.34
CA SER A 130 -30.00 2.49 19.37
C SER A 130 -29.82 1.47 20.48
N GLN A 131 -29.50 1.95 21.68
CA GLN A 131 -29.34 1.08 22.85
C GLN A 131 -30.63 0.30 23.16
N ALA A 132 -31.79 0.92 23.02
CA ALA A 132 -33.07 0.25 23.28
C ALA A 132 -33.34 -0.90 22.29
N LEU A 133 -32.93 -0.74 21.02
CA LEU A 133 -33.05 -1.82 20.04
C LEU A 133 -32.03 -2.93 20.31
N TYR A 134 -30.79 -2.57 20.66
CA TYR A 134 -29.78 -3.52 21.11
C TYR A 134 -30.28 -4.36 22.30
N ASP A 135 -30.83 -3.73 23.32
CA ASP A 135 -31.32 -4.40 24.54
C ASP A 135 -32.47 -5.35 24.24
N ALA A 136 -33.38 -4.98 23.33
CA ALA A 136 -34.49 -5.84 22.91
C ALA A 136 -33.99 -7.09 22.15
N ILE A 137 -33.04 -6.93 21.22
CA ILE A 137 -32.46 -8.06 20.49
C ILE A 137 -31.62 -8.95 21.41
N ASN A 138 -30.89 -8.34 22.35
CA ASN A 138 -30.13 -9.06 23.36
C ASN A 138 -31.06 -9.88 24.26
N ALA A 139 -32.16 -9.29 24.74
CA ALA A 139 -33.16 -10.00 25.56
C ALA A 139 -33.77 -11.20 24.81
N ALA A 140 -34.07 -11.04 23.52
CA ALA A 140 -34.48 -12.16 22.66
C ALA A 140 -33.39 -13.25 22.57
N GLY A 141 -32.12 -12.85 22.46
CA GLY A 141 -30.97 -13.74 22.48
C GLY A 141 -30.81 -14.51 23.79
N GLN A 142 -31.00 -13.86 24.94
CA GLN A 142 -30.99 -14.49 26.26
C GLN A 142 -32.16 -15.48 26.43
N ALA A 143 -33.29 -15.22 25.76
CA ALA A 143 -34.40 -16.17 25.65
C ALA A 143 -34.14 -17.34 24.66
N GLY A 144 -32.97 -17.36 24.02
CA GLY A 144 -32.54 -18.42 23.10
C GLY A 144 -33.01 -18.25 21.66
N ALA A 145 -33.41 -17.05 21.25
CA ALA A 145 -33.87 -16.77 19.89
C ALA A 145 -32.74 -16.30 18.96
N LEU A 146 -32.76 -16.78 17.71
CA LEU A 146 -31.93 -16.25 16.62
C LEU A 146 -32.63 -15.07 15.93
N PHE A 147 -31.84 -14.04 15.61
CA PHE A 147 -32.27 -12.83 14.92
C PHE A 147 -31.58 -12.75 13.55
N ILE A 148 -32.26 -13.15 12.49
CA ILE A 148 -31.68 -13.14 11.13
C ILE A 148 -31.89 -11.76 10.53
N ALA A 149 -30.81 -11.06 10.17
CA ALA A 149 -30.85 -9.68 9.72
C ALA A 149 -30.24 -9.53 8.32
N ALA A 150 -30.87 -8.70 7.49
CA ALA A 150 -30.34 -8.31 6.19
C ALA A 150 -29.18 -7.32 6.36
N ALA A 151 -28.02 -7.56 5.71
CA ALA A 151 -26.83 -6.70 5.87
C ALA A 151 -27.01 -5.26 5.35
N GLY A 152 -27.93 -5.05 4.41
CA GLY A 152 -28.21 -3.77 3.76
C GLY A 152 -27.74 -3.71 2.31
N ASN A 153 -28.22 -2.71 1.56
CA ASN A 153 -28.17 -2.67 0.10
C ASN A 153 -27.38 -1.47 -0.47
N ASP A 154 -26.40 -0.96 0.27
CA ASP A 154 -25.64 0.25 -0.06
C ASP A 154 -24.24 -0.01 -0.65
N ALA A 155 -23.88 -1.28 -0.88
CA ALA A 155 -22.55 -1.72 -1.31
C ALA A 155 -21.40 -1.29 -0.37
N LYS A 156 -21.67 -1.13 0.93
CA LYS A 156 -20.72 -0.63 1.94
C LYS A 156 -20.06 -1.74 2.75
N ASN A 157 -18.83 -1.47 3.21
CA ASN A 157 -18.17 -2.24 4.25
C ASN A 157 -18.69 -1.82 5.64
N THR A 158 -19.51 -2.66 6.23
CA THR A 158 -20.17 -2.43 7.52
C THR A 158 -19.26 -2.57 8.74
N ASP A 159 -18.03 -3.08 8.58
CA ASP A 159 -17.00 -2.98 9.63
C ASP A 159 -16.62 -1.51 9.89
N THR A 160 -16.72 -0.65 8.86
CA THR A 160 -16.39 0.78 8.91
C THR A 160 -17.61 1.70 8.83
N SER A 161 -18.72 1.20 8.30
CA SER A 161 -19.99 1.93 8.14
C SER A 161 -21.15 1.06 8.60
N PRO A 162 -21.37 0.92 9.92
CA PRO A 162 -22.35 -0.01 10.48
C PRO A 162 -23.77 0.16 9.93
N SER A 163 -24.45 -0.96 9.71
CA SER A 163 -25.84 -1.04 9.25
C SER A 163 -26.68 -1.74 10.33
N TYR A 164 -27.55 -1.00 11.01
CA TYR A 164 -28.37 -1.57 12.09
C TYR A 164 -29.72 -2.07 11.56
N PRO A 165 -30.20 -3.24 12.05
CA PRO A 165 -29.70 -3.99 13.20
C PRO A 165 -28.57 -4.99 12.92
N ALA A 166 -28.23 -5.26 11.66
CA ALA A 166 -27.29 -6.32 11.27
C ALA A 166 -25.89 -6.20 11.90
N SER A 167 -25.41 -4.98 12.14
CA SER A 167 -24.08 -4.71 12.72
C SER A 167 -24.04 -4.63 14.25
N TYR A 168 -25.13 -4.92 14.97
CA TYR A 168 -25.03 -5.04 16.43
C TYR A 168 -24.15 -6.25 16.80
N ASN A 169 -23.21 -6.03 17.72
CA ASN A 169 -22.34 -7.10 18.22
C ASN A 169 -23.08 -7.97 19.25
N LEU A 170 -24.00 -8.80 18.76
CA LEU A 170 -24.79 -9.74 19.56
C LEU A 170 -24.69 -11.14 18.95
N ALA A 171 -24.33 -12.13 19.77
CA ALA A 171 -24.06 -13.49 19.32
C ALA A 171 -25.26 -14.18 18.63
N ASN A 172 -26.48 -13.76 18.97
CA ASN A 172 -27.71 -14.31 18.42
C ASN A 172 -28.13 -13.71 17.08
N ILE A 173 -27.42 -12.70 16.57
CA ILE A 173 -27.67 -12.14 15.23
C ILE A 173 -26.99 -13.01 14.18
N ILE A 174 -27.65 -13.25 13.06
CA ILE A 174 -27.01 -13.71 11.82
C ILE A 174 -27.20 -12.65 10.75
N SER A 175 -26.13 -11.94 10.40
CA SER A 175 -26.08 -10.89 9.38
C SER A 175 -25.81 -11.48 8.00
N VAL A 176 -26.71 -11.23 7.04
CA VAL A 176 -26.75 -11.96 5.77
C VAL A 176 -26.50 -11.03 4.57
N ALA A 177 -25.41 -11.28 3.86
CA ALA A 177 -25.12 -10.68 2.56
C ALA A 177 -25.90 -11.36 1.42
N SER A 178 -26.10 -10.63 0.32
CA SER A 178 -26.77 -11.13 -0.88
C SER A 178 -25.76 -11.66 -1.89
N THR A 179 -26.02 -12.85 -2.42
CA THR A 179 -25.29 -13.42 -3.56
C THR A 179 -26.18 -13.52 -4.80
N THR A 180 -25.53 -13.53 -5.97
CA THR A 180 -26.17 -13.73 -7.27
C THR A 180 -26.24 -15.21 -7.64
N ARG A 181 -26.99 -15.53 -8.70
CA ARG A 181 -27.03 -16.87 -9.30
C ARG A 181 -25.69 -17.39 -9.84
N THR A 182 -24.67 -16.52 -9.96
CA THR A 182 -23.32 -16.88 -10.40
C THR A 182 -22.33 -16.94 -9.23
N ASP A 183 -22.83 -17.03 -7.99
CA ASP A 183 -22.03 -17.04 -6.76
C ASP A 183 -21.14 -15.79 -6.58
N ALA A 184 -21.47 -14.69 -7.26
CA ALA A 184 -20.87 -13.39 -6.95
C ALA A 184 -21.57 -12.76 -5.75
N LEU A 185 -20.85 -11.94 -4.98
CA LEU A 185 -21.49 -10.99 -4.06
C LEU A 185 -22.34 -10.02 -4.91
N SER A 186 -23.61 -9.85 -4.57
CA SER A 186 -24.49 -8.92 -5.30
C SER A 186 -23.91 -7.50 -5.23
N SER A 187 -23.94 -6.77 -6.33
CA SER A 187 -23.30 -5.45 -6.44
C SER A 187 -23.81 -4.42 -5.43
N PHE A 188 -25.06 -4.56 -4.97
CA PHE A 188 -25.67 -3.73 -3.94
C PHE A 188 -25.40 -4.21 -2.51
N SER A 189 -24.93 -5.44 -2.30
CA SER A 189 -24.87 -6.02 -0.95
C SER A 189 -23.84 -5.29 -0.09
N ASN A 190 -24.25 -4.90 1.11
CA ASN A 190 -23.30 -4.61 2.17
C ASN A 190 -22.52 -5.88 2.54
N TYR A 191 -21.32 -5.70 3.05
CA TYR A 191 -20.39 -6.75 3.47
C TYR A 191 -19.61 -6.30 4.71
N GLY A 192 -18.82 -7.17 5.32
CA GLY A 192 -17.99 -6.87 6.49
C GLY A 192 -17.33 -8.14 7.01
N LEU A 193 -16.01 -8.12 7.13
CA LEU A 193 -15.21 -9.26 7.58
C LEU A 193 -15.58 -9.69 9.01
N THR A 194 -16.00 -8.74 9.85
CA THR A 194 -16.38 -9.00 11.24
C THR A 194 -17.87 -8.79 11.51
N SER A 195 -18.53 -7.93 10.74
CA SER A 195 -19.94 -7.53 10.94
C SER A 195 -20.97 -8.25 10.06
N VAL A 196 -20.54 -9.08 9.10
CA VAL A 196 -21.44 -9.88 8.25
C VAL A 196 -21.04 -11.35 8.29
N ASP A 197 -21.98 -12.22 8.65
CA ASP A 197 -21.72 -13.62 8.97
C ASP A 197 -21.54 -14.48 7.71
N LEU A 198 -22.55 -14.53 6.82
CA LEU A 198 -22.54 -15.35 5.59
C LEU A 198 -23.31 -14.71 4.44
N GLY A 199 -23.13 -15.26 3.24
CA GLY A 199 -23.95 -14.92 2.06
C GLY A 199 -25.11 -15.89 1.83
N ALA A 200 -26.19 -15.43 1.21
CA ALA A 200 -27.27 -16.28 0.70
C ALA A 200 -27.89 -15.67 -0.58
N PRO A 201 -28.62 -16.47 -1.40
CA PRO A 201 -29.24 -15.95 -2.61
C PRO A 201 -30.18 -14.78 -2.33
N GLY A 202 -29.87 -13.61 -2.91
CA GLY A 202 -30.67 -12.39 -2.71
C GLY A 202 -30.87 -11.55 -3.98
N SER A 203 -30.27 -11.92 -5.12
CA SER A 203 -30.57 -11.31 -6.42
C SER A 203 -31.52 -12.17 -7.24
N GLU A 204 -32.53 -11.52 -7.83
CA GLU A 204 -33.52 -12.14 -8.72
C GLU A 204 -34.31 -13.28 -8.06
N ILE A 205 -34.76 -13.08 -6.82
CA ILE A 205 -35.50 -14.09 -6.04
C ILE A 205 -36.99 -13.98 -6.35
N TYR A 206 -37.59 -15.08 -6.83
CA TYR A 206 -39.02 -15.17 -7.11
C TYR A 206 -39.78 -15.73 -5.90
N SER A 207 -40.80 -15.02 -5.43
CA SER A 207 -41.60 -15.41 -4.25
C SER A 207 -43.03 -14.89 -4.30
N THR A 208 -43.82 -15.18 -3.26
CA THR A 208 -45.23 -14.79 -3.10
C THR A 208 -45.40 -13.28 -2.92
N THR A 209 -46.43 -12.68 -3.50
CA THR A 209 -46.84 -11.30 -3.27
C THR A 209 -48.35 -11.22 -3.04
N PRO A 210 -48.88 -10.16 -2.42
CA PRO A 210 -50.29 -10.08 -2.05
C PRO A 210 -51.25 -10.34 -3.22
N ASN A 211 -52.46 -10.78 -2.90
CA ASN A 211 -53.53 -11.08 -3.85
C ASN A 211 -53.25 -12.31 -4.74
N ASN A 212 -52.67 -13.37 -4.16
CA ASN A 212 -52.35 -14.62 -4.87
C ASN A 212 -51.41 -14.44 -6.07
N THR A 213 -50.50 -13.46 -5.99
CA THR A 213 -49.53 -13.14 -7.05
C THR A 213 -48.12 -13.57 -6.66
N TYR A 214 -47.18 -13.48 -7.60
CA TYR A 214 -45.78 -13.79 -7.38
C TYR A 214 -44.94 -12.78 -8.13
N SER A 215 -43.76 -12.44 -7.62
CA SER A 215 -42.87 -11.45 -8.23
C SER A 215 -41.42 -11.74 -7.89
N THR A 216 -40.51 -11.11 -8.66
CA THR A 216 -39.06 -11.23 -8.46
C THR A 216 -38.51 -9.97 -7.80
N TYR A 217 -37.95 -10.08 -6.61
CA TYR A 217 -37.24 -8.99 -5.91
C TYR A 217 -35.73 -9.26 -5.78
N SER A 218 -34.96 -8.20 -5.53
CA SER A 218 -33.54 -8.27 -5.23
C SER A 218 -33.18 -7.43 -4.00
N GLY A 219 -32.38 -7.98 -3.10
CA GLY A 219 -31.92 -7.31 -1.89
C GLY A 219 -31.37 -8.31 -0.88
N THR A 220 -30.60 -7.84 0.10
CA THR A 220 -30.26 -8.63 1.29
C THR A 220 -31.51 -9.07 2.06
N SER A 221 -32.62 -8.32 1.91
CA SER A 221 -33.95 -8.69 2.38
C SER A 221 -34.50 -10.00 1.82
N MET A 222 -34.02 -10.45 0.65
CA MET A 222 -34.34 -11.74 0.06
C MET A 222 -33.31 -12.82 0.43
N ALA A 223 -32.11 -12.43 0.87
CA ALA A 223 -31.08 -13.35 1.35
C ALA A 223 -31.36 -13.84 2.78
N SER A 224 -31.70 -12.93 3.70
CA SER A 224 -32.06 -13.26 5.08
C SER A 224 -33.14 -14.35 5.23
N PRO A 225 -34.26 -14.36 4.46
CA PRO A 225 -35.28 -15.40 4.60
C PRO A 225 -34.81 -16.79 4.16
N HIS A 226 -33.83 -16.91 3.25
CA HIS A 226 -33.24 -18.21 2.94
C HIS A 226 -32.51 -18.79 4.16
N VAL A 227 -31.75 -17.94 4.88
CA VAL A 227 -31.04 -18.33 6.11
C VAL A 227 -32.02 -18.63 7.24
N ALA A 228 -33.09 -17.84 7.40
CA ALA A 228 -34.15 -18.11 8.37
C ALA A 228 -34.84 -19.47 8.08
N GLY A 229 -35.16 -19.76 6.83
CA GLY A 229 -35.70 -21.07 6.47
C GLY A 229 -34.72 -22.22 6.76
N ALA A 230 -33.43 -22.05 6.47
CA ALA A 230 -32.42 -23.06 6.78
C ALA A 230 -32.26 -23.29 8.29
N ALA A 231 -32.26 -22.22 9.11
CA ALA A 231 -32.24 -22.30 10.56
C ALA A 231 -33.46 -23.07 11.10
N ALA A 232 -34.64 -22.81 10.54
CA ALA A 232 -35.87 -23.52 10.92
C ALA A 232 -35.81 -25.03 10.57
N LEU A 233 -35.24 -25.39 9.41
CA LEU A 233 -35.03 -26.80 9.06
C LEU A 233 -34.08 -27.49 10.03
N LEU A 234 -32.93 -26.87 10.35
CA LEU A 234 -31.97 -27.42 11.32
C LEU A 234 -32.60 -27.66 12.69
N TRP A 235 -33.37 -26.70 13.20
CA TRP A 235 -34.08 -26.85 14.46
C TRP A 235 -35.20 -27.90 14.39
N SER A 236 -35.86 -28.07 13.24
CA SER A 236 -36.86 -29.12 13.09
C SER A 236 -36.25 -30.51 13.19
N GLN A 237 -35.03 -30.70 12.68
CA GLN A 237 -34.26 -31.94 12.80
C GLN A 237 -33.62 -32.08 14.18
N ASN A 238 -33.24 -30.97 14.82
CA ASN A 238 -32.54 -30.94 16.10
C ASN A 238 -33.22 -29.99 17.12
N PRO A 239 -34.39 -30.36 17.67
CA PRO A 239 -35.21 -29.43 18.48
C PRO A 239 -34.56 -28.96 19.79
N THR A 240 -33.53 -29.68 20.25
CA THR A 240 -32.79 -29.39 21.49
C THR A 240 -31.58 -28.48 21.27
N TRP A 241 -31.26 -28.14 20.03
CA TRP A 241 -30.12 -27.25 19.74
C TRP A 241 -30.37 -25.84 20.28
N THR A 242 -29.28 -25.24 20.77
CA THR A 242 -29.23 -23.82 21.10
C THR A 242 -29.18 -22.96 19.83
N ALA A 243 -29.51 -21.67 19.96
CA ALA A 243 -29.33 -20.69 18.89
C ALA A 243 -27.90 -20.68 18.33
N GLN A 244 -26.90 -20.75 19.22
CA GLN A 244 -25.49 -20.77 18.82
C GLN A 244 -25.14 -22.00 17.97
N GLN A 245 -25.62 -23.19 18.35
CA GLN A 245 -25.36 -24.42 17.57
C GLN A 245 -25.94 -24.34 16.16
N VAL A 246 -27.11 -23.72 16.00
CA VAL A 246 -27.74 -23.51 14.68
C VAL A 246 -26.94 -22.49 13.87
N LYS A 247 -26.54 -21.36 14.48
CA LYS A 247 -25.69 -20.36 13.83
C LYS A 247 -24.37 -20.98 13.36
N ASP A 248 -23.67 -21.69 14.24
CA ASP A 248 -22.39 -22.35 13.95
C ASP A 248 -22.54 -23.37 12.82
N ALA A 249 -23.60 -24.18 12.82
CA ALA A 249 -23.87 -25.12 11.73
C ALA A 249 -24.00 -24.39 10.39
N LEU A 250 -24.85 -23.36 10.30
CA LEU A 250 -25.06 -22.59 9.07
C LEU A 250 -23.77 -21.93 8.56
N MET A 251 -22.99 -21.36 9.48
CA MET A 251 -21.72 -20.69 9.18
C MET A 251 -20.64 -21.64 8.69
N ASN A 252 -20.55 -22.82 9.31
CA ASN A 252 -19.46 -23.75 9.04
C ASN A 252 -19.71 -24.62 7.81
N THR A 253 -20.96 -24.85 7.43
CA THR A 253 -21.31 -25.81 6.37
C THR A 253 -21.62 -25.16 5.03
N GLY A 254 -21.60 -23.82 4.95
CA GLY A 254 -21.75 -23.11 3.68
C GLY A 254 -20.63 -23.43 2.69
N ASP A 255 -20.91 -23.21 1.41
CA ASP A 255 -19.93 -23.38 0.33
C ASP A 255 -18.96 -22.19 0.31
N PRO A 256 -17.64 -22.40 0.37
CA PRO A 256 -16.67 -21.31 0.35
C PRO A 256 -16.68 -20.63 -1.02
N LEU A 257 -16.82 -19.30 -1.03
CA LEU A 257 -16.82 -18.50 -2.26
C LEU A 257 -15.68 -17.48 -2.23
N ALA A 258 -14.90 -17.41 -3.30
CA ALA A 258 -13.85 -16.39 -3.45
C ALA A 258 -14.43 -14.96 -3.39
N SER A 259 -15.68 -14.78 -3.79
CA SER A 259 -16.39 -13.49 -3.74
C SER A 259 -16.75 -13.03 -2.32
N LEU A 260 -16.74 -13.94 -1.33
CA LEU A 260 -17.06 -13.67 0.07
C LEU A 260 -15.83 -13.79 0.99
N ALA A 261 -14.76 -14.44 0.54
CA ALA A 261 -13.50 -14.51 1.27
C ALA A 261 -12.97 -13.08 1.56
N GLY A 262 -12.66 -12.79 2.82
CA GLY A 262 -12.25 -11.45 3.25
C GLY A 262 -13.38 -10.41 3.31
N LYS A 263 -14.64 -10.79 3.04
CA LYS A 263 -15.81 -9.90 3.03
C LYS A 263 -16.95 -10.34 3.95
N THR A 264 -16.92 -11.58 4.45
CA THR A 264 -17.81 -12.07 5.51
C THR A 264 -17.00 -12.94 6.46
N VAL A 265 -17.48 -13.11 7.70
CA VAL A 265 -16.84 -13.92 8.75
C VAL A 265 -16.61 -15.36 8.27
N SER A 266 -17.62 -15.96 7.63
CA SER A 266 -17.51 -17.35 7.15
C SER A 266 -16.79 -17.48 5.81
N GLY A 267 -16.75 -16.42 4.99
CA GLY A 267 -16.35 -16.49 3.58
C GLY A 267 -17.23 -17.43 2.74
N LYS A 268 -18.42 -17.78 3.21
CA LYS A 268 -19.26 -18.86 2.66
C LYS A 268 -20.66 -18.40 2.28
N ARG A 269 -21.24 -19.09 1.30
CA ARG A 269 -22.65 -19.00 0.90
C ARG A 269 -23.43 -20.16 1.50
N LEU A 270 -24.66 -19.88 1.96
CA LEU A 270 -25.55 -20.86 2.58
C LEU A 270 -25.67 -22.16 1.76
N ASN A 271 -25.51 -23.30 2.43
CA ASN A 271 -25.79 -24.62 1.86
C ASN A 271 -26.59 -25.45 2.88
N VAL A 272 -27.90 -25.58 2.64
CA VAL A 272 -28.81 -26.27 3.56
C VAL A 272 -28.59 -27.79 3.60
N PHE A 273 -28.14 -28.39 2.49
CA PHE A 273 -27.86 -29.83 2.43
C PHE A 273 -26.68 -30.20 3.34
N ASN A 274 -25.57 -29.45 3.22
CA ASN A 274 -24.41 -29.64 4.07
C ASN A 274 -24.74 -29.37 5.55
N ALA A 275 -25.56 -28.35 5.82
CA ALA A 275 -25.99 -28.01 7.17
C ALA A 275 -26.75 -29.17 7.85
N LEU A 276 -27.72 -29.75 7.15
CA LEU A 276 -28.52 -30.89 7.65
C LEU A 276 -27.69 -32.17 7.80
N ALA A 277 -26.68 -32.37 6.94
CA ALA A 277 -25.77 -33.50 7.06
C ALA A 277 -24.84 -33.37 8.28
N ALA A 278 -24.32 -32.16 8.52
CA ALA A 278 -23.38 -31.85 9.59
C ALA A 278 -24.01 -31.90 10.99
N ALA A 279 -25.33 -31.84 11.11
CA ALA A 279 -26.03 -31.98 12.38
C ALA A 279 -25.76 -33.31 13.12
N ASN A 280 -25.22 -34.30 12.41
CA ASN A 280 -24.80 -35.58 12.98
C ASN A 280 -23.31 -35.65 13.34
N LEU A 281 -22.58 -34.54 13.24
CA LEU A 281 -21.15 -34.46 13.54
C LEU A 281 -20.90 -33.78 14.89
N PRO A 282 -19.90 -34.24 15.67
CA PRO A 282 -19.47 -33.52 16.86
C PRO A 282 -18.97 -32.11 16.50
N SER A 283 -19.35 -31.12 17.31
CA SER A 283 -18.79 -29.77 17.25
C SER A 283 -17.56 -29.68 18.15
N VAL A 284 -16.51 -29.02 17.69
CA VAL A 284 -15.22 -28.91 18.39
C VAL A 284 -14.87 -27.45 18.70
N THR A 285 -14.73 -27.13 19.98
CA THR A 285 -14.24 -25.84 20.47
C THR A 285 -12.82 -25.97 20.99
N VAL A 286 -12.15 -24.84 21.22
CA VAL A 286 -10.83 -24.79 21.87
C VAL A 286 -10.83 -23.71 22.94
N SER A 287 -10.15 -23.98 24.06
CA SER A 287 -9.93 -23.06 25.17
C SER A 287 -8.49 -23.19 25.64
N VAL A 288 -7.95 -22.18 26.34
CA VAL A 288 -6.58 -22.21 26.87
C VAL A 288 -6.60 -21.94 28.37
N SER A 289 -5.84 -22.71 29.15
CA SER A 289 -5.65 -22.47 30.58
C SER A 289 -4.28 -23.04 31.05
N PRO A 290 -3.45 -22.26 31.76
CA PRO A 290 -3.61 -20.83 32.04
C PRO A 290 -3.64 -19.98 30.76
N ALA A 291 -4.31 -18.83 30.79
CA ALA A 291 -4.38 -17.92 29.63
C ALA A 291 -3.09 -17.11 29.45
N THR A 292 -2.22 -17.10 30.46
CA THR A 292 -0.97 -16.33 30.49
C THR A 292 0.08 -17.15 31.23
N VAL A 293 1.29 -17.21 30.68
CA VAL A 293 2.48 -17.85 31.28
C VAL A 293 3.69 -16.93 31.14
N GLN A 294 4.69 -17.09 32.01
CA GLN A 294 6.01 -16.45 31.83
C GLN A 294 6.82 -17.26 30.82
N GLU A 295 7.73 -16.61 30.10
CA GLU A 295 8.58 -17.24 29.09
C GLU A 295 9.57 -18.23 29.73
N ASP A 296 10.31 -17.82 30.75
CA ASP A 296 11.18 -18.63 31.62
C ASP A 296 10.40 -19.37 32.72
N GLY A 297 9.07 -19.42 32.60
CA GLY A 297 8.19 -20.09 33.54
C GLY A 297 8.28 -21.62 33.47
N THR A 298 7.89 -22.30 34.54
CA THR A 298 7.72 -23.77 34.52
C THR A 298 6.32 -24.20 34.05
N THR A 299 5.52 -23.29 33.50
CA THR A 299 4.11 -23.49 33.18
C THR A 299 3.85 -23.29 31.71
N ASN A 300 3.12 -24.23 31.10
CA ASN A 300 2.87 -24.24 29.67
C ASN A 300 1.45 -23.72 29.38
N LEU A 301 1.24 -23.21 28.17
CA LEU A 301 -0.11 -22.94 27.67
C LEU A 301 -0.76 -24.28 27.27
N VAL A 302 -1.85 -24.66 27.95
CA VAL A 302 -2.58 -25.90 27.65
C VAL A 302 -3.87 -25.58 26.92
N TYR A 303 -3.90 -25.90 25.62
CA TYR A 303 -5.07 -25.77 24.78
C TYR A 303 -5.92 -27.02 24.88
N THR A 304 -7.12 -26.89 25.42
CA THR A 304 -8.09 -27.98 25.55
C THR A 304 -9.13 -27.89 24.45
N PHE A 305 -9.05 -28.81 23.49
CA PHE A 305 -10.07 -29.03 22.48
C PHE A 305 -11.19 -29.85 23.10
N THR A 306 -12.43 -29.41 22.93
CA THR A 306 -13.61 -30.08 23.48
C THR A 306 -14.57 -30.43 22.36
N ARG A 307 -14.99 -31.69 22.27
CA ARG A 307 -16.01 -32.14 21.32
C ARG A 307 -17.35 -32.42 22.01
N THR A 308 -18.46 -32.14 21.33
CA THR A 308 -19.80 -32.50 21.84
C THR A 308 -19.97 -34.02 21.95
N ASN A 309 -20.93 -34.45 22.79
CA ASN A 309 -21.19 -35.87 23.08
C ASN A 309 -21.89 -36.63 21.93
N LEU A 310 -21.40 -36.47 20.71
CA LEU A 310 -21.87 -37.14 19.50
C LEU A 310 -20.77 -38.05 18.95
N ASN A 311 -21.15 -39.27 18.55
CA ASN A 311 -20.25 -40.27 17.97
C ASN A 311 -18.98 -40.56 18.79
N LEU A 312 -19.09 -40.47 20.13
CA LEU A 312 -17.95 -40.65 21.02
C LEU A 312 -17.27 -42.02 20.87
N SER A 313 -18.00 -43.07 20.45
CA SER A 313 -17.45 -44.41 20.25
C SER A 313 -16.32 -44.50 19.22
N SER A 314 -16.20 -43.51 18.32
CA SER A 314 -15.12 -43.41 17.35
C SER A 314 -14.06 -42.38 17.76
N PRO A 315 -12.77 -42.65 17.52
CA PRO A 315 -11.75 -41.61 17.61
C PRO A 315 -12.01 -40.51 16.57
N LEU A 316 -11.53 -39.31 16.84
CA LEU A 316 -11.69 -38.15 15.97
C LEU A 316 -10.38 -37.39 15.88
N THR A 317 -9.89 -37.10 14.67
CA THR A 317 -8.74 -36.23 14.45
C THR A 317 -9.22 -34.86 14.01
N VAL A 318 -8.77 -33.84 14.73
CA VAL A 318 -9.13 -32.43 14.48
C VAL A 318 -7.91 -31.69 13.98
N ASN A 319 -8.07 -30.95 12.90
CA ASN A 319 -7.05 -30.05 12.36
C ASN A 319 -7.06 -28.73 13.13
N PHE A 320 -5.88 -28.19 13.41
CA PHE A 320 -5.75 -26.84 13.96
C PHE A 320 -4.65 -26.05 13.25
N GLY A 321 -4.73 -24.73 13.34
CA GLY A 321 -3.69 -23.80 12.91
C GLY A 321 -3.23 -22.93 14.07
N ALA A 322 -1.94 -22.60 14.10
CA ALA A 322 -1.38 -21.65 15.05
C ALA A 322 -1.17 -20.27 14.37
N SER A 323 -1.52 -19.21 15.07
CA SER A 323 -1.25 -17.82 14.72
C SER A 323 -0.85 -17.04 15.97
N GLY A 324 -0.68 -15.73 15.87
CA GLY A 324 -0.17 -14.89 16.95
C GLY A 324 1.17 -14.24 16.58
N ILE A 325 1.71 -13.50 17.53
CA ILE A 325 2.98 -12.77 17.38
C ILE A 325 4.17 -13.73 17.57
N ALA A 326 4.02 -14.67 18.50
CA ALA A 326 5.04 -15.66 18.82
C ALA A 326 5.33 -16.61 17.63
N ASN A 327 6.60 -16.95 17.49
CA ASN A 327 7.20 -17.81 16.48
C ASN A 327 7.37 -19.25 17.00
N ALA A 328 7.03 -20.20 16.12
CA ALA A 328 7.22 -21.62 16.40
C ALA A 328 8.52 -22.14 15.76
N ALA A 329 9.35 -22.88 16.50
CA ALA A 329 10.62 -23.44 16.01
C ALA A 329 10.44 -24.50 14.90
N PRO A 330 11.25 -24.62 13.79
CA PRO A 330 12.45 -23.84 13.46
C PRO A 330 12.61 -23.45 11.96
N VAL A 331 12.78 -22.15 11.64
CA VAL A 331 13.68 -21.65 10.56
C VAL A 331 14.09 -20.19 10.81
N GLY A 332 15.35 -19.97 11.18
CA GLY A 332 16.21 -18.86 10.72
C GLY A 332 15.84 -17.39 11.00
N SER A 333 16.66 -16.78 11.88
CA SER A 333 16.91 -15.35 12.18
C SER A 333 16.19 -14.71 13.38
N ASP A 334 15.29 -15.44 14.03
CA ASP A 334 14.80 -15.14 15.39
C ASP A 334 15.02 -16.39 16.28
N PRO A 335 15.21 -16.26 17.61
CA PRO A 335 14.96 -17.36 18.54
C PRO A 335 13.53 -17.87 18.34
N ALA A 336 13.25 -19.08 18.79
CA ALA A 336 11.89 -19.59 18.73
C ALA A 336 11.27 -19.37 20.10
N ASP A 337 10.12 -18.72 20.15
CA ASP A 337 9.48 -18.30 21.40
C ASP A 337 8.66 -19.44 22.02
N TYR A 338 8.22 -20.40 21.20
CA TYR A 338 7.57 -21.62 21.69
C TYR A 338 7.77 -22.85 20.80
N THR A 339 7.45 -24.00 21.38
CA THR A 339 7.25 -25.26 20.67
C THR A 339 5.90 -25.90 21.03
N VAL A 340 5.36 -26.72 20.13
CA VAL A 340 4.20 -27.56 20.42
C VAL A 340 4.70 -28.95 20.80
N LEU A 341 4.33 -29.44 21.97
CA LEU A 341 4.70 -30.78 22.41
C LEU A 341 3.97 -31.82 21.54
N THR A 342 4.71 -32.47 20.65
CA THR A 342 4.18 -33.49 19.72
C THR A 342 4.23 -34.89 20.33
N GLY A 343 3.38 -35.79 19.81
CA GLY A 343 3.31 -37.18 20.24
C GLY A 343 2.33 -37.98 19.39
N SER A 344 1.94 -39.17 19.82
CA SER A 344 1.02 -40.03 19.06
C SER A 344 -0.38 -39.41 18.84
N ALA A 345 -0.78 -38.44 19.67
CA ALA A 345 -2.07 -37.76 19.58
C ALA A 345 -1.99 -36.33 19.02
N VAL A 346 -0.79 -35.74 18.90
CA VAL A 346 -0.62 -34.35 18.46
C VAL A 346 0.49 -34.28 17.41
N THR A 347 0.17 -33.74 16.24
CA THR A 347 1.15 -33.37 15.22
C THR A 347 1.17 -31.86 15.04
N PHE A 348 2.33 -31.30 14.73
CA PHE A 348 2.46 -29.89 14.42
C PHE A 348 3.65 -29.67 13.48
N ASN A 349 3.43 -28.89 12.43
CA ASN A 349 4.46 -28.41 11.53
C ASN A 349 4.68 -26.91 11.82
N PRO A 350 5.85 -26.52 12.35
CA PRO A 350 6.12 -25.15 12.76
C PRO A 350 6.31 -24.18 11.60
N THR A 351 6.77 -24.67 10.44
CA THR A 351 6.94 -23.85 9.23
C THR A 351 5.59 -23.46 8.62
N THR A 352 4.64 -24.40 8.58
CA THR A 352 3.29 -24.11 8.06
C THR A 352 2.32 -23.63 9.14
N LYS A 353 2.70 -23.71 10.42
CA LYS A 353 1.86 -23.49 11.60
C LYS A 353 0.57 -24.34 11.59
N LEU A 354 0.60 -25.54 11.02
CA LEU A 354 -0.55 -26.44 10.94
C LEU A 354 -0.30 -27.72 11.75
N GLY A 355 -1.32 -28.19 12.45
CA GLY A 355 -1.25 -29.40 13.27
C GLY A 355 -2.56 -30.19 13.32
N THR A 356 -2.50 -31.35 13.98
CA THR A 356 -3.68 -32.15 14.29
C THR A 356 -3.66 -32.62 15.73
N VAL A 357 -4.85 -32.76 16.32
CA VAL A 357 -5.07 -33.31 17.66
C VAL A 357 -6.09 -34.44 17.60
N ALA A 358 -5.77 -35.59 18.18
CA ALA A 358 -6.62 -36.78 18.16
C ALA A 358 -7.36 -36.98 19.49
N PHE A 359 -8.68 -37.05 19.41
CA PHE A 359 -9.55 -37.55 20.47
C PHE A 359 -9.54 -39.07 20.44
N ALA A 360 -9.23 -39.69 21.58
CA ALA A 360 -9.44 -41.12 21.76
C ALA A 360 -10.94 -41.46 21.70
N ALA A 361 -11.26 -42.73 21.40
CA ALA A 361 -12.62 -43.22 21.55
C ALA A 361 -13.11 -42.97 22.99
N ASN A 362 -14.34 -42.49 23.10
CA ASN A 362 -15.05 -42.05 24.31
C ASN A 362 -14.51 -40.80 25.01
N ALA A 363 -13.41 -40.19 24.53
CA ALA A 363 -12.90 -38.93 25.07
C ALA A 363 -13.74 -37.75 24.57
N THR A 364 -14.05 -36.80 25.46
CA THR A 364 -14.72 -35.53 25.11
C THR A 364 -13.74 -34.38 24.97
N THR A 365 -12.50 -34.56 25.43
CA THR A 365 -11.43 -33.56 25.33
C THR A 365 -10.16 -34.17 24.77
N ALA A 366 -9.35 -33.32 24.14
CA ALA A 366 -7.97 -33.59 23.77
C ALA A 366 -7.15 -32.32 24.01
N THR A 367 -5.86 -32.46 24.32
CA THR A 367 -5.01 -31.30 24.68
C THR A 367 -3.86 -31.14 23.71
N VAL A 368 -3.52 -29.89 23.44
CA VAL A 368 -2.29 -29.46 22.75
C VAL A 368 -1.53 -28.58 23.74
N VAL A 369 -0.29 -28.94 24.03
CA VAL A 369 0.55 -28.19 24.95
C VAL A 369 1.52 -27.35 24.15
N VAL A 370 1.49 -26.04 24.40
CA VAL A 370 2.43 -25.05 23.88
C VAL A 370 3.41 -24.72 25.01
N ASP A 371 4.67 -25.01 24.76
CA ASP A 371 5.80 -24.86 25.69
C ASP A 371 6.60 -23.63 25.28
N PRO A 372 6.53 -22.51 26.03
CA PRO A 372 7.42 -21.38 25.82
C PRO A 372 8.89 -21.83 25.90
N ILE A 373 9.75 -21.19 25.11
CA ILE A 373 11.17 -21.51 25.08
C ILE A 373 11.88 -20.36 25.79
N ALA A 374 12.41 -20.65 26.98
CA ALA A 374 13.26 -19.75 27.73
C ALA A 374 14.45 -19.24 26.89
N ASP A 375 14.65 -17.92 26.87
CA ASP A 375 15.84 -17.31 26.30
C ASP A 375 16.43 -16.15 27.14
N THR A 376 17.23 -15.28 26.54
CA THR A 376 17.88 -14.16 27.26
C THR A 376 17.76 -12.84 26.49
N ILE A 377 16.97 -12.84 25.42
CA ILE A 377 16.77 -11.73 24.51
C ILE A 377 15.57 -10.96 25.02
N ALA A 378 15.78 -9.68 25.31
CA ALA A 378 14.73 -8.87 25.87
C ALA A 378 13.64 -8.56 24.84
N GLU A 379 12.45 -9.12 25.05
CA GLU A 379 11.30 -8.86 24.21
C GLU A 379 10.57 -7.58 24.66
N ILE A 380 10.07 -6.81 23.68
CA ILE A 380 9.49 -5.49 23.94
C ILE A 380 8.00 -5.54 24.30
N ALA A 381 7.36 -6.71 24.18
CA ALA A 381 5.94 -6.90 24.47
C ALA A 381 5.63 -8.38 24.72
N ASN A 382 4.65 -8.64 25.59
CA ASN A 382 4.09 -9.97 25.74
C ASN A 382 3.60 -10.51 24.40
N GLU A 383 4.01 -11.72 24.07
CA GLU A 383 3.63 -12.37 22.84
C GLU A 383 2.33 -13.14 22.98
N THR A 384 1.75 -13.50 21.83
CA THR A 384 0.51 -14.28 21.81
C THR A 384 0.68 -15.50 20.92
N VAL A 385 0.09 -16.60 21.37
CA VAL A 385 -0.13 -17.81 20.57
C VAL A 385 -1.63 -18.01 20.49
N ALA A 386 -2.18 -18.23 19.30
CA ALA A 386 -3.58 -18.53 19.10
C ALA A 386 -3.73 -19.85 18.35
N LEU A 387 -4.46 -20.81 18.93
CA LEU A 387 -4.83 -22.04 18.22
C LEU A 387 -6.26 -21.95 17.73
N THR A 388 -6.46 -22.22 16.43
CA THR A 388 -7.75 -22.19 15.75
C THR A 388 -8.12 -23.56 15.21
N VAL A 389 -9.36 -24.00 15.46
CA VAL A 389 -9.93 -25.22 14.88
C VAL A 389 -10.13 -25.01 13.37
N ASN A 390 -9.37 -25.74 12.56
CA ASN A 390 -9.46 -25.69 11.11
C ASN A 390 -10.49 -26.72 10.60
N SER A 391 -10.97 -26.54 9.36
CA SER A 391 -11.87 -27.50 8.71
C SER A 391 -11.24 -28.89 8.58
N GLY A 392 -12.04 -29.93 8.79
CA GLY A 392 -11.64 -31.32 8.64
C GLY A 392 -12.84 -32.24 8.41
N THR A 393 -12.61 -33.55 8.45
CA THR A 393 -13.67 -34.55 8.24
C THR A 393 -14.16 -35.10 9.59
N GLY A 394 -15.47 -35.34 9.68
CA GLY A 394 -16.06 -35.98 10.86
C GLY A 394 -16.35 -35.05 12.05
N TYR A 395 -16.18 -33.74 11.90
CA TYR A 395 -16.55 -32.73 12.91
C TYR A 395 -16.92 -31.39 12.25
N ILE A 396 -17.51 -30.50 13.04
CA ILE A 396 -17.66 -29.08 12.72
C ILE A 396 -16.91 -28.22 13.74
N GLY A 397 -16.44 -27.03 13.35
CA GLY A 397 -15.96 -26.04 14.31
C GLY A 397 -17.09 -25.60 15.24
N GLY A 398 -16.80 -25.35 16.51
CA GLY A 398 -17.72 -24.74 17.47
C GLY A 398 -17.25 -23.36 17.87
N SER A 399 -18.09 -22.61 18.60
CA SER A 399 -17.72 -21.33 19.21
C SER A 399 -17.40 -21.49 20.71
N PRO A 400 -16.23 -21.03 21.21
CA PRO A 400 -15.14 -20.41 20.46
C PRO A 400 -14.32 -21.45 19.67
N GLY A 401 -14.03 -21.11 18.41
CA GLY A 401 -13.19 -21.93 17.51
C GLY A 401 -11.71 -21.57 17.58
N THR A 402 -11.37 -20.51 18.31
CA THR A 402 -10.02 -20.02 18.53
C THR A 402 -9.84 -19.70 20.01
N ALA A 403 -8.67 -20.03 20.55
CA ALA A 403 -8.24 -19.60 21.88
C ALA A 403 -6.87 -18.95 21.75
N THR A 404 -6.61 -17.91 22.54
CA THR A 404 -5.36 -17.16 22.53
C THR A 404 -4.75 -17.16 23.92
N GLY A 405 -3.54 -17.68 24.04
CA GLY A 405 -2.70 -17.58 25.23
C GLY A 405 -1.62 -16.50 25.05
N THR A 406 -1.17 -15.95 26.17
CA THR A 406 -0.12 -14.92 26.23
C THR A 406 1.15 -15.50 26.86
N ILE A 407 2.29 -15.27 26.23
CA ILE A 407 3.62 -15.47 26.80
C ILE A 407 4.07 -14.09 27.28
N VAL A 408 4.35 -13.96 28.57
CA VAL A 408 4.83 -12.72 29.18
C VAL A 408 6.34 -12.79 29.15
N SER A 409 6.96 -11.80 28.51
CA SER A 409 8.40 -11.60 28.60
C SER A 409 8.74 -10.98 29.95
N GLU A 410 9.80 -11.47 30.58
CA GLU A 410 10.27 -11.02 31.89
C GLU A 410 11.60 -10.25 31.82
N GLU A 411 12.15 -10.09 30.63
CA GLU A 411 13.41 -9.44 30.37
C GLU A 411 13.23 -7.92 30.39
N THR A 412 13.99 -7.24 31.24
CA THR A 412 14.05 -5.78 31.20
C THR A 412 14.95 -5.33 30.05
N LEU A 413 14.43 -4.50 29.14
CA LEU A 413 15.23 -3.88 28.09
C LEU A 413 16.48 -3.21 28.68
N PRO A 414 17.66 -3.38 28.06
CA PRO A 414 18.90 -2.81 28.55
C PRO A 414 18.84 -1.27 28.52
N ILE A 415 18.96 -0.65 29.69
CA ILE A 415 19.08 0.81 29.84
C ILE A 415 20.55 1.20 29.78
N PHE A 416 20.91 1.99 28.80
CA PHE A 416 22.23 2.63 28.71
C PHE A 416 22.10 4.06 29.22
N SER A 417 22.93 4.48 30.17
CA SER A 417 22.82 5.80 30.78
C SER A 417 24.16 6.53 30.85
N ASN A 418 24.09 7.85 30.74
CA ASN A 418 25.16 8.75 31.13
C ASN A 418 24.60 9.69 32.21
N PRO A 419 24.91 9.45 33.49
CA PRO A 419 24.36 10.24 34.60
C PRO A 419 25.09 11.57 34.82
N ASN A 420 26.11 11.89 34.01
CA ASN A 420 26.86 13.13 34.19
C ASN A 420 25.98 14.34 33.87
N PRO A 421 25.99 15.38 34.73
CA PRO A 421 25.21 16.59 34.48
C PRO A 421 25.56 17.27 33.16
N ILE A 422 24.55 17.77 32.46
CA ILE A 422 24.70 18.68 31.32
C ILE A 422 24.34 20.08 31.82
N THR A 423 25.28 21.03 31.70
CA THR A 423 25.07 22.44 32.06
C THR A 423 24.65 23.21 30.81
N ILE A 424 23.54 23.92 30.88
CA ILE A 424 23.00 24.74 29.79
C ILE A 424 23.36 26.20 30.10
N PRO A 425 24.20 26.86 29.27
CA PRO A 425 24.63 28.23 29.49
C PRO A 425 23.50 29.21 29.22
N ASP A 426 23.76 30.50 29.50
CA ASP A 426 22.83 31.60 29.19
C ASP A 426 22.47 31.71 27.71
N SER A 427 23.37 31.26 26.84
CA SER A 427 23.17 31.18 25.39
C SER A 427 24.29 30.31 24.80
N GLY A 428 23.95 29.49 23.81
CA GLY A 428 24.86 28.65 23.06
C GLY A 428 24.97 27.20 23.57
N SER A 429 26.04 26.53 23.17
CA SER A 429 26.21 25.08 23.38
C SER A 429 26.41 24.73 24.86
N SER A 430 25.70 23.69 25.31
CA SER A 430 25.86 23.11 26.64
C SER A 430 27.28 22.60 26.96
N THR A 431 27.52 22.22 28.21
CA THR A 431 28.75 21.54 28.62
C THR A 431 28.40 20.27 29.42
N PRO A 432 28.79 19.07 28.95
CA PRO A 432 29.52 18.76 27.71
C PRO A 432 28.64 18.85 26.44
N TYR A 433 29.27 19.08 25.28
CA TYR A 433 28.62 19.14 23.97
C TYR A 433 29.46 18.41 22.89
N PRO A 434 29.06 17.21 22.44
CA PRO A 434 27.92 16.43 22.91
C PRO A 434 28.15 15.77 24.28
N SER A 435 27.05 15.40 24.94
CA SER A 435 27.05 14.35 25.96
C SER A 435 26.86 12.98 25.28
N THR A 436 27.63 11.96 25.63
CA THR A 436 27.64 10.69 24.88
C THR A 436 27.28 9.46 25.72
N ILE A 437 26.68 8.46 25.08
CA ILE A 437 26.46 7.10 25.61
C ILE A 437 27.06 6.11 24.61
N ASN A 438 27.91 5.19 25.08
CA ASN A 438 28.40 4.08 24.25
C ASN A 438 27.55 2.84 24.48
N VAL A 439 26.86 2.41 23.42
CA VAL A 439 26.03 1.20 23.42
C VAL A 439 26.81 0.05 22.81
N SER A 440 26.79 -1.11 23.46
CA SER A 440 27.44 -2.33 22.96
C SER A 440 26.73 -3.58 23.46
N GLY A 441 26.81 -4.68 22.71
CA GLY A 441 26.32 -5.99 23.12
C GLY A 441 24.87 -6.28 22.74
N LEU A 442 24.22 -5.42 21.94
CA LEU A 442 22.89 -5.66 21.41
C LEU A 442 22.95 -6.42 20.08
N SER A 443 22.06 -7.40 19.90
CA SER A 443 21.88 -8.15 18.65
C SER A 443 20.65 -7.67 17.89
N GLY A 444 20.71 -7.63 16.56
CA GLY A 444 19.60 -7.14 15.72
C GLY A 444 19.65 -5.62 15.49
N ASN A 445 18.56 -5.06 14.96
CA ASN A 445 18.43 -3.64 14.70
C ASN A 445 17.41 -3.00 15.65
N ILE A 446 17.51 -1.68 15.85
CA ILE A 446 16.55 -0.91 16.64
C ILE A 446 15.14 -1.15 16.09
N ASN A 447 14.21 -1.59 16.94
CA ASN A 447 12.78 -1.64 16.63
C ASN A 447 11.96 -0.71 17.53
N SER A 448 12.57 -0.23 18.63
CA SER A 448 12.00 0.70 19.58
C SER A 448 13.12 1.48 20.26
N LEU A 449 12.88 2.78 20.48
CA LEU A 449 13.83 3.67 21.13
C LEU A 449 13.06 4.62 22.05
N LYS A 450 13.46 4.67 23.32
CA LYS A 450 13.04 5.73 24.25
C LYS A 450 14.26 6.46 24.79
N VAL A 451 14.11 7.77 24.97
CA VAL A 451 15.16 8.63 25.51
C VAL A 451 14.64 9.32 26.75
N THR A 452 15.38 9.26 27.85
CA THR A 452 14.98 9.92 29.10
C THR A 452 15.99 10.99 29.48
N LEU A 453 15.52 12.23 29.70
CA LEU A 453 16.28 13.31 30.33
C LEU A 453 15.90 13.36 31.82
N THR A 454 16.88 13.31 32.71
CA THR A 454 16.64 13.20 34.15
C THR A 454 16.99 14.51 34.85
N ASN A 455 16.06 15.05 35.64
CA ASN A 455 16.19 16.30 36.40
C ASN A 455 16.53 17.52 35.52
N LEU A 456 15.81 17.70 34.42
CA LEU A 456 15.85 18.92 33.61
C LEU A 456 15.33 20.11 34.43
N SER A 457 16.11 21.19 34.46
CA SER A 457 15.71 22.49 35.01
C SER A 457 16.16 23.60 34.06
N HIS A 458 15.32 24.61 33.85
CA HIS A 458 15.58 25.80 33.04
C HIS A 458 14.59 26.89 33.41
N THR A 459 15.00 28.15 33.40
CA THR A 459 14.10 29.28 33.71
C THR A 459 13.24 29.70 32.53
N TRP A 460 13.58 29.26 31.31
CA TRP A 460 12.77 29.44 30.12
C TRP A 460 12.96 28.25 29.15
N PRO A 461 12.17 27.17 29.24
CA PRO A 461 12.41 25.93 28.48
C PRO A 461 12.25 26.07 26.96
N ASP A 462 11.58 27.14 26.50
CA ASP A 462 11.37 27.47 25.09
C ASP A 462 12.71 27.54 24.33
N ASP A 463 13.73 28.11 24.99
CA ASP A 463 15.04 28.38 24.39
C ASP A 463 15.91 27.11 24.22
N ILE A 464 15.44 25.95 24.68
CA ILE A 464 16.24 24.73 24.71
C ILE A 464 15.92 23.83 23.51
N ASP A 465 16.92 23.64 22.65
CA ASP A 465 16.88 22.59 21.63
C ASP A 465 17.72 21.37 22.00
N VAL A 466 17.16 20.19 21.80
CA VAL A 466 17.82 18.92 22.10
C VAL A 466 17.80 17.99 20.90
N LEU A 467 18.98 17.71 20.35
CA LEU A 467 19.18 16.80 19.21
C LEU A 467 19.84 15.49 19.65
N LEU A 468 19.23 14.37 19.28
CA LEU A 468 19.80 13.04 19.41
C LEU A 468 20.43 12.59 18.08
N VAL A 469 21.65 12.05 18.16
CA VAL A 469 22.36 11.45 17.02
C VAL A 469 22.78 10.02 17.37
N GLY A 470 22.35 9.07 16.55
CA GLY A 470 22.69 7.66 16.66
C GLY A 470 24.02 7.30 16.00
N PRO A 471 24.52 6.07 16.22
CA PRO A 471 25.86 5.64 15.80
C PRO A 471 26.04 5.58 14.27
N THR A 472 24.95 5.49 13.51
CA THR A 472 24.95 5.52 12.04
C THR A 472 24.88 6.94 11.46
N GLY A 473 24.83 7.98 12.30
CA GLY A 473 24.63 9.37 11.89
C GLY A 473 23.16 9.77 11.71
N THR A 474 22.22 8.83 11.90
CA THR A 474 20.79 9.12 11.99
C THR A 474 20.53 10.09 13.14
N LYS A 475 19.59 11.04 12.97
CA LYS A 475 19.37 12.12 13.93
C LYS A 475 17.90 12.52 14.03
N ALA A 476 17.44 12.92 15.22
CA ALA A 476 16.10 13.46 15.46
C ALA A 476 16.10 14.44 16.64
N LEU A 477 15.22 15.44 16.60
CA LEU A 477 14.97 16.34 17.73
C LEU A 477 14.16 15.62 18.81
N LEU A 478 14.48 15.90 20.07
CA LEU A 478 13.66 15.51 21.22
C LEU A 478 12.70 16.64 21.59
N MET A 479 13.21 17.86 21.67
CA MET A 479 12.47 19.09 22.00
C MET A 479 13.14 20.31 21.32
N SER A 480 12.32 21.26 20.87
CA SER A 480 12.65 22.62 20.41
C SER A 480 11.44 23.51 20.62
N ASP A 481 11.63 24.76 21.06
CA ASP A 481 10.56 25.77 21.18
C ASP A 481 9.35 25.29 22.00
N VAL A 482 9.58 24.65 23.16
CA VAL A 482 8.48 24.07 23.97
C VAL A 482 8.46 24.58 25.41
N GLY A 483 7.25 24.74 25.95
CA GLY A 483 6.97 25.06 27.34
C GLY A 483 6.78 26.55 27.61
N GLY A 484 7.10 27.41 26.65
CA GLY A 484 6.97 28.87 26.75
C GLY A 484 7.66 29.44 27.99
N SER A 485 7.04 30.44 28.62
CA SER A 485 7.63 31.21 29.74
C SER A 485 7.62 30.53 31.12
N GLY A 486 7.28 29.24 31.21
CA GLY A 486 7.16 28.55 32.49
C GLY A 486 8.43 27.81 32.90
N ASP A 487 9.09 28.23 34.00
CA ASP A 487 10.25 27.53 34.56
C ASP A 487 10.02 26.02 34.70
N VAL A 488 10.98 25.22 34.25
CA VAL A 488 11.04 23.79 34.54
C VAL A 488 12.03 23.55 35.68
N SER A 489 11.66 22.72 36.65
CA SER A 489 12.52 22.40 37.79
C SER A 489 12.48 20.91 38.11
N ASN A 490 13.64 20.25 37.96
CA ASN A 490 13.86 18.83 38.22
C ASN A 490 12.84 17.91 37.53
N VAL A 491 12.47 18.23 36.31
CA VAL A 491 11.53 17.45 35.52
C VAL A 491 12.25 16.27 34.88
N THR A 492 11.61 15.09 34.87
CA THR A 492 12.09 13.92 34.13
C THR A 492 11.20 13.66 32.93
N LEU A 493 11.77 13.79 31.73
CA LEU A 493 11.06 13.65 30.46
C LEU A 493 11.49 12.35 29.79
N THR A 494 10.54 11.50 29.42
CA THR A 494 10.79 10.32 28.59
C THR A 494 10.16 10.51 27.22
N PHE A 495 10.98 10.59 26.19
CA PHE A 495 10.55 10.64 24.80
C PHE A 495 10.25 9.22 24.31
N ASP A 496 8.97 8.96 24.05
CA ASP A 496 8.43 7.65 23.69
C ASP A 496 7.53 7.82 22.45
N PRO A 497 7.85 7.18 21.31
CA PRO A 497 7.04 7.26 20.09
C PRO A 497 5.58 6.81 20.29
N THR A 498 5.31 5.99 21.31
CA THR A 498 3.98 5.48 21.65
C THR A 498 3.22 6.35 22.64
N ALA A 499 3.84 7.42 23.17
CA ALA A 499 3.16 8.35 24.06
C ALA A 499 1.97 9.02 23.37
N THR A 500 0.91 9.29 24.12
CA THR A 500 -0.32 9.91 23.60
C THR A 500 -0.27 11.44 23.56
N SER A 501 0.69 12.06 24.25
CA SER A 501 0.82 13.50 24.42
C SER A 501 2.14 14.03 23.86
N SER A 502 2.12 15.18 23.18
CA SER A 502 3.31 15.98 22.87
C SER A 502 3.64 16.93 24.03
N LEU A 503 4.84 17.50 24.03
CA LEU A 503 5.14 18.62 24.92
C LEU A 503 4.26 19.83 24.54
N PRO A 504 3.81 20.63 25.52
CA PRO A 504 3.06 21.84 25.25
C PRO A 504 3.95 22.90 24.59
N ASP A 505 3.39 23.62 23.62
CA ASP A 505 3.94 24.88 23.08
C ASP A 505 3.95 25.93 24.20
N GLU A 506 2.77 26.28 24.71
CA GLU A 506 2.61 27.16 25.87
C GLU A 506 2.16 26.39 27.13
N GLY A 507 2.89 26.54 28.24
CA GLY A 507 2.50 26.07 29.57
C GLY A 507 3.49 25.12 30.25
N LEU A 508 3.27 24.89 31.55
CA LEU A 508 4.21 24.17 32.40
C LEU A 508 4.47 22.73 31.92
N ILE A 509 5.73 22.42 31.60
CA ILE A 509 6.19 21.06 31.34
C ILE A 509 6.31 20.30 32.68
N THR A 510 5.75 19.09 32.73
CA THR A 510 5.78 18.23 33.93
C THR A 510 6.47 16.89 33.63
N SER A 511 6.82 16.12 34.67
CA SER A 511 7.49 14.83 34.46
C SER A 511 6.54 13.81 33.85
N GLY A 512 6.99 13.06 32.85
CA GLY A 512 6.15 12.10 32.15
C GLY A 512 6.74 11.60 30.85
N SER A 513 5.91 10.84 30.11
CA SER A 513 6.25 10.36 28.77
C SER A 513 5.57 11.22 27.71
N TYR A 514 6.34 11.67 26.72
CA TYR A 514 5.90 12.57 25.67
C TYR A 514 6.41 12.11 24.29
N LYS A 515 5.73 12.53 23.24
CA LYS A 515 6.30 12.51 21.89
C LYS A 515 7.39 13.57 21.78
N ALA A 516 8.40 13.31 20.96
CA ALA A 516 9.32 14.36 20.55
C ALA A 516 8.55 15.48 19.85
N THR A 517 8.89 16.72 20.18
CA THR A 517 8.10 17.91 19.80
C THR A 517 9.04 19.01 19.33
N ASP A 518 8.62 19.72 18.31
CA ASP A 518 9.34 20.83 17.69
C ASP A 518 8.26 21.84 17.30
N VAL A 519 8.37 23.07 17.82
CA VAL A 519 7.40 24.15 17.59
C VAL A 519 8.06 25.29 16.82
N GLY A 520 8.61 24.96 15.66
CA GLY A 520 9.20 25.98 14.82
C GLY A 520 9.65 25.41 13.49
N THR A 521 10.47 26.17 12.80
CA THR A 521 11.32 25.64 11.73
C THR A 521 12.62 26.42 11.71
N GLY A 522 13.74 25.73 11.57
CA GLY A 522 15.03 26.38 11.27
C GLY A 522 16.09 26.24 12.35
N ASP A 523 15.99 25.25 13.24
CA ASP A 523 16.91 25.02 14.34
C ASP A 523 18.35 24.85 13.84
N ILE A 524 19.29 25.45 14.56
CA ILE A 524 20.71 25.42 14.21
C ILE A 524 21.51 24.91 15.40
N PHE A 525 22.22 23.80 15.20
CA PHE A 525 23.16 23.27 16.18
C PHE A 525 24.59 23.60 15.76
N ASN A 526 25.37 24.16 16.68
CA ASN A 526 26.78 24.47 16.45
C ASN A 526 27.60 23.20 16.19
N ALA A 527 28.69 23.33 15.42
CA ALA A 527 29.66 22.24 15.30
C ALA A 527 30.18 21.85 16.71
N PRO A 528 30.32 20.55 17.03
CA PRO A 528 30.42 19.42 16.11
C PRO A 528 29.10 18.70 15.76
N ALA A 529 27.93 19.26 16.08
CA ALA A 529 26.65 18.66 15.68
C ALA A 529 26.54 18.58 14.13
N PRO A 530 25.92 17.50 13.60
CA PRO A 530 25.68 17.37 12.16
C PRO A 530 24.65 18.40 11.68
N GLY A 531 24.84 18.97 10.48
CA GLY A 531 23.91 19.95 9.92
C GLY A 531 22.52 19.39 9.61
N GLY A 532 21.52 20.27 9.62
CA GLY A 532 20.11 19.97 9.37
C GLY A 532 19.78 19.61 7.91
N PRO A 533 18.49 19.42 7.59
CA PRO A 533 17.33 19.63 8.46
C PRO A 533 17.20 18.55 9.55
N TYR A 534 16.46 18.89 10.61
CA TYR A 534 16.09 17.98 11.70
C TYR A 534 14.59 17.72 11.69
N GLY A 535 14.16 16.63 12.31
CA GLY A 535 12.76 16.30 12.48
C GLY A 535 12.55 15.49 13.76
N THR A 536 11.31 15.36 14.20
CA THR A 536 10.92 14.71 15.47
C THR A 536 10.49 13.25 15.31
N ASP A 537 10.53 12.71 14.10
CA ASP A 537 10.16 11.31 13.84
C ASP A 537 11.24 10.36 14.34
N PHE A 538 11.03 9.76 15.51
CA PHE A 538 11.93 8.76 16.08
C PHE A 538 12.01 7.46 15.27
N SER A 539 11.06 7.20 14.37
CA SER A 539 11.08 5.99 13.54
C SER A 539 12.28 5.97 12.58
N VAL A 540 12.95 7.11 12.36
CA VAL A 540 14.21 7.19 11.61
C VAL A 540 15.32 6.31 12.18
N PHE A 541 15.28 6.01 13.48
CA PHE A 541 16.24 5.10 14.12
C PHE A 541 15.90 3.62 13.90
N ASN A 542 14.65 3.30 13.53
CA ASN A 542 14.25 1.91 13.31
C ASN A 542 15.07 1.27 12.20
N ASN A 543 15.35 -0.02 12.36
CA ASN A 543 16.18 -0.82 11.46
C ASN A 543 17.64 -0.35 11.30
N THR A 544 18.14 0.48 12.23
CA THR A 544 19.57 0.84 12.30
C THR A 544 20.31 0.02 13.36
N ASN A 545 21.63 -0.10 13.25
CA ASN A 545 22.46 -0.79 14.24
C ASN A 545 22.53 0.05 15.53
N PRO A 546 22.12 -0.47 16.70
CA PRO A 546 22.14 0.29 17.94
C PRO A 546 23.53 0.44 18.57
N ASN A 547 24.49 -0.42 18.19
CA ASN A 547 25.81 -0.45 18.82
C ASN A 547 26.72 0.66 18.28
N GLY A 548 27.36 1.39 19.18
CA GLY A 548 28.25 2.51 18.88
C GLY A 548 27.97 3.71 19.79
N THR A 549 28.50 4.86 19.39
CA THR A 549 28.37 6.10 20.17
C THR A 549 27.08 6.82 19.79
N TRP A 550 26.22 7.02 20.79
CA TRP A 550 25.09 7.94 20.74
C TRP A 550 25.49 9.28 21.33
N SER A 551 25.03 10.37 20.72
CA SER A 551 25.39 11.73 21.10
C SER A 551 24.13 12.57 21.30
N LEU A 552 24.07 13.26 22.44
CA LEU A 552 23.04 14.24 22.76
C LEU A 552 23.66 15.64 22.68
N TYR A 553 23.10 16.48 21.83
CA TYR A 553 23.47 17.88 21.68
C TYR A 553 22.36 18.74 22.28
N VAL A 554 22.72 19.62 23.21
CA VAL A 554 21.80 20.56 23.84
C VAL A 554 22.31 21.98 23.62
N ILE A 555 21.47 22.86 23.13
CA ILE A 555 21.77 24.29 22.95
C ILE A 555 20.71 25.11 23.69
N ASP A 556 21.11 26.29 24.13
CA ASP A 556 20.21 27.39 24.44
C ASP A 556 20.34 28.41 23.29
N ASP A 557 19.26 28.73 22.59
CA ASP A 557 19.30 29.57 21.39
C ASP A 557 18.96 31.05 21.65
N ALA A 558 18.52 31.37 22.87
CA ALA A 558 18.22 32.73 23.31
C ALA A 558 19.17 33.17 24.44
N GLY A 559 18.77 34.16 25.24
CA GLY A 559 19.62 34.77 26.25
C GLY A 559 18.82 35.30 27.43
N GLY A 560 19.31 35.12 28.66
CA GLY A 560 18.67 35.58 29.88
C GLY A 560 18.37 34.48 30.90
N ASP A 561 18.56 33.21 30.53
CA ASP A 561 18.07 32.04 31.23
C ASP A 561 19.12 30.94 31.28
N VAL A 562 19.15 30.14 32.35
CA VAL A 562 20.15 29.06 32.47
C VAL A 562 19.49 27.79 32.95
N GLY A 563 20.14 26.66 32.68
CA GLY A 563 19.63 25.40 33.18
C GLY A 563 20.60 24.26 33.22
N THR A 564 20.04 23.08 33.46
CA THR A 564 20.79 21.84 33.62
C THR A 564 19.93 20.62 33.38
N ILE A 565 20.53 19.55 32.88
CA ILE A 565 20.01 18.19 32.97
C ILE A 565 20.85 17.48 34.03
N ALA A 566 20.48 17.66 35.30
CA ALA A 566 21.35 17.33 36.43
C ALA A 566 21.55 15.82 36.64
N GLY A 567 20.59 15.00 36.21
CA GLY A 567 20.67 13.54 36.24
C GLY A 567 21.19 12.93 34.94
N GLY A 568 21.61 13.75 33.97
CA GLY A 568 22.02 13.30 32.65
C GLY A 568 20.88 12.66 31.86
N TRP A 569 21.20 11.65 31.04
CA TRP A 569 20.24 11.04 30.13
C TRP A 569 20.45 9.54 29.94
N SER A 570 19.42 8.85 29.45
CA SER A 570 19.46 7.42 29.16
C SER A 570 18.72 7.04 27.89
N LEU A 571 19.16 5.92 27.32
CA LEU A 571 18.55 5.23 26.19
C LEU A 571 17.96 3.91 26.66
N ASN A 572 16.71 3.67 26.31
CA ASN A 572 16.07 2.36 26.40
C ASN A 572 15.85 1.87 24.96
N ILE A 573 16.59 0.84 24.56
CA ILE A 573 16.67 0.36 23.18
C ILE A 573 16.07 -1.04 23.10
N GLY A 574 14.98 -1.16 22.34
CA GLY A 574 14.48 -2.44 21.85
C GLY A 574 15.16 -2.81 20.54
N THR A 575 15.58 -4.07 20.43
CA THR A 575 16.10 -4.64 19.19
C THR A 575 15.22 -5.77 18.71
N GLY A 576 15.07 -5.91 17.40
CA GLY A 576 14.40 -7.06 16.78
C GLY A 576 15.27 -7.70 15.70
N ALA A 577 14.88 -8.89 15.26
CA ALA A 577 15.47 -9.53 14.09
C ALA A 577 15.47 -8.54 12.92
N ALA A 578 16.61 -8.42 12.24
CA ALA A 578 16.78 -7.43 11.20
C ALA A 578 15.84 -7.74 10.02
N THR A 579 14.77 -6.94 9.84
CA THR A 579 13.84 -7.13 8.73
C THR A 579 14.60 -6.96 7.42
N LYS A 580 14.70 -8.04 6.65
CA LYS A 580 15.37 -8.04 5.36
C LYS A 580 14.44 -7.37 4.35
N SER A 581 14.74 -6.14 3.95
CA SER A 581 13.92 -5.42 3.00
C SER A 581 14.67 -4.91 1.78
N ILE A 582 13.93 -4.60 0.72
CA ILE A 582 14.45 -3.98 -0.48
C ILE A 582 13.50 -2.92 -1.05
N SER A 583 14.06 -1.90 -1.70
CA SER A 583 13.34 -0.89 -2.48
C SER A 583 14.15 -0.48 -3.71
N ILE A 584 13.49 0.17 -4.67
CA ILE A 584 14.11 0.79 -5.84
C ILE A 584 13.71 2.27 -5.93
N ALA A 585 14.65 3.12 -6.35
CA ALA A 585 14.39 4.52 -6.66
C ALA A 585 15.15 4.95 -7.91
N LYS A 586 14.59 5.90 -8.66
CA LYS A 586 15.33 6.62 -9.71
C LYS A 586 16.42 7.46 -9.04
N THR A 587 17.62 7.39 -9.60
CA THR A 587 18.74 8.28 -9.26
C THR A 587 18.92 9.37 -10.29
N THR A 588 18.87 9.01 -11.58
CA THR A 588 19.10 9.94 -12.68
C THR A 588 18.13 9.64 -13.82
N ASP A 589 17.55 10.68 -14.39
CA ASP A 589 16.87 10.61 -15.69
C ASP A 589 17.90 10.44 -16.82
N GLY A 590 17.47 9.83 -17.92
CA GLY A 590 18.26 9.80 -19.14
C GLY A 590 18.24 11.15 -19.84
N ASN A 591 19.33 11.50 -20.50
CA ASN A 591 19.38 12.59 -21.45
C ASN A 591 20.18 12.13 -22.66
N GLU A 592 19.67 12.42 -23.86
CA GLU A 592 20.37 12.16 -25.11
C GLU A 592 21.57 13.08 -25.23
N ALA A 593 21.42 14.35 -24.83
CA ALA A 593 22.54 15.27 -24.67
C ALA A 593 23.54 14.76 -23.61
N GLY A 594 24.81 14.64 -24.00
CA GLY A 594 25.93 14.35 -23.11
C GLY A 594 26.04 12.91 -22.61
N SER A 595 25.41 11.93 -23.27
CA SER A 595 25.48 10.49 -22.91
C SER A 595 25.02 10.17 -21.46
N VAL A 596 23.97 10.83 -20.98
CA VAL A 596 23.50 10.68 -19.59
C VAL A 596 22.61 9.45 -19.45
N SER A 597 23.10 8.42 -18.75
CA SER A 597 22.34 7.19 -18.51
C SER A 597 21.17 7.37 -17.53
N SER A 598 20.07 6.65 -17.79
CA SER A 598 19.05 6.41 -16.76
C SER A 598 19.60 5.49 -15.67
N VAL A 599 19.60 5.93 -14.42
CA VAL A 599 20.15 5.16 -13.28
C VAL A 599 19.08 4.92 -12.22
N PHE A 600 18.95 3.67 -11.79
CA PHE A 600 18.11 3.28 -10.66
C PHE A 600 18.99 2.71 -9.55
N THR A 601 18.81 3.19 -8.33
CA THR A 601 19.49 2.66 -7.14
C THR A 601 18.52 1.80 -6.35
N LEU A 602 18.90 0.54 -6.12
CA LEU A 602 18.23 -0.34 -5.20
C LEU A 602 18.91 -0.23 -3.83
N THR A 603 18.10 -0.24 -2.78
CA THR A 603 18.56 -0.18 -1.39
C THR A 603 18.05 -1.42 -0.66
N ARG A 604 18.93 -2.11 0.08
CA ARG A 604 18.57 -3.23 0.94
C ARG A 604 18.86 -2.95 2.41
N THR A 605 18.07 -3.53 3.29
CA THR A 605 18.27 -3.52 4.74
C THR A 605 18.33 -4.95 5.29
N GLY A 606 18.70 -5.11 6.56
CA GLY A 606 18.86 -6.42 7.19
C GLY A 606 20.29 -6.96 7.10
N ASP A 607 20.43 -8.26 6.82
CA ASP A 607 21.73 -8.94 6.71
C ASP A 607 22.45 -8.56 5.41
N LEU A 608 23.61 -7.90 5.55
CA LEU A 608 24.46 -7.49 4.44
C LEU A 608 25.63 -8.46 4.20
N SER A 609 25.83 -9.47 5.05
CA SER A 609 27.05 -10.30 5.07
C SER A 609 27.28 -11.08 3.77
N SER A 610 26.20 -11.45 3.06
CA SER A 610 26.27 -12.11 1.77
C SER A 610 25.87 -11.18 0.62
N ALA A 611 26.34 -11.51 -0.58
CA ALA A 611 25.80 -10.93 -1.80
C ALA A 611 24.31 -11.31 -1.98
N LEU A 612 23.54 -10.47 -2.66
CA LEU A 612 22.13 -10.68 -2.95
C LEU A 612 21.84 -10.32 -4.40
N THR A 613 21.28 -11.24 -5.17
CA THR A 613 20.83 -10.99 -6.54
C THR A 613 19.34 -10.72 -6.57
N VAL A 614 18.94 -9.68 -7.29
CA VAL A 614 17.56 -9.19 -7.39
C VAL A 614 17.18 -9.08 -8.84
N ASN A 615 16.06 -9.70 -9.20
CA ASN A 615 15.54 -9.66 -10.56
C ASN A 615 14.68 -8.40 -10.76
N TYR A 616 14.73 -7.84 -11.96
CA TYR A 616 13.88 -6.73 -12.36
C TYR A 616 13.33 -6.92 -13.77
N THR A 617 12.24 -6.22 -14.09
CA THR A 617 11.65 -6.12 -15.43
C THR A 617 11.61 -4.67 -15.88
N LEU A 618 11.77 -4.44 -17.18
CA LEU A 618 11.68 -3.12 -17.80
C LEU A 618 10.37 -3.00 -18.61
N ALA A 619 9.73 -1.84 -18.52
CA ALA A 619 8.56 -1.43 -19.28
C ALA A 619 8.63 0.09 -19.54
N GLY A 620 7.57 0.70 -20.06
CA GLY A 620 7.52 2.14 -20.32
C GLY A 620 7.21 2.44 -21.78
N THR A 621 7.43 3.68 -22.20
CA THR A 621 7.26 4.10 -23.60
C THR A 621 8.55 3.93 -24.40
N ALA A 622 9.72 3.97 -23.75
CA ALA A 622 11.01 3.80 -24.42
C ALA A 622 11.24 2.35 -24.85
N THR A 623 11.81 2.20 -26.05
CA THR A 623 12.10 0.97 -26.78
C THR A 623 13.56 0.51 -26.58
N PRO A 624 13.79 -0.68 -25.96
CA PRO A 624 15.11 -1.27 -25.83
C PRO A 624 15.89 -1.41 -27.14
N GLY A 625 17.13 -0.91 -27.15
CA GLY A 625 18.03 -0.95 -28.31
C GLY A 625 17.80 0.15 -29.35
N VAL A 626 16.68 0.87 -29.24
CA VAL A 626 16.46 2.13 -29.98
C VAL A 626 16.90 3.26 -29.06
N ASP A 627 16.25 3.45 -27.91
CA ASP A 627 16.45 4.68 -27.10
C ASP A 627 17.44 4.44 -25.93
N TYR A 628 17.67 3.18 -25.55
CA TYR A 628 18.64 2.82 -24.51
C TYR A 628 19.20 1.41 -24.64
N THR A 629 20.36 1.16 -24.03
CA THR A 629 21.05 -0.14 -24.01
C THR A 629 21.18 -0.71 -22.58
N GLY A 630 21.87 -1.84 -22.40
CA GLY A 630 22.10 -2.43 -21.06
C GLY A 630 20.96 -3.28 -20.50
N THR A 631 20.08 -3.81 -21.36
CA THR A 631 18.88 -4.58 -20.93
C THR A 631 19.16 -6.01 -20.45
N THR A 632 20.41 -6.47 -20.51
CA THR A 632 20.81 -7.78 -20.00
C THR A 632 22.08 -7.69 -19.14
N PRO A 633 22.15 -8.43 -18.02
CA PRO A 633 21.11 -9.31 -17.47
C PRO A 633 19.95 -8.53 -16.82
N SER A 634 18.75 -9.12 -16.74
CA SER A 634 17.58 -8.54 -16.04
C SER A 634 17.64 -8.73 -14.52
N SER A 635 18.85 -8.58 -13.96
CA SER A 635 19.13 -8.78 -12.54
C SER A 635 20.31 -7.91 -12.12
N VAL A 636 20.26 -7.41 -10.89
CA VAL A 636 21.34 -6.65 -10.25
C VAL A 636 21.80 -7.37 -8.99
N THR A 637 23.10 -7.29 -8.66
CA THR A 637 23.66 -7.96 -7.48
C THR A 637 24.23 -6.93 -6.50
N PHE A 638 23.73 -6.96 -5.27
CA PHE A 638 24.38 -6.32 -4.14
C PHE A 638 25.64 -7.10 -3.79
N ALA A 639 26.79 -6.43 -3.78
CA ALA A 639 28.01 -7.01 -3.22
C ALA A 639 27.83 -7.27 -1.72
N ALA A 640 28.57 -8.26 -1.18
CA ALA A 640 28.65 -8.47 0.26
C ALA A 640 29.05 -7.16 0.96
N LEU A 641 28.41 -6.87 2.09
CA LEU A 641 28.51 -5.65 2.89
C LEU A 641 28.03 -4.36 2.19
N SER A 642 27.55 -4.43 0.94
CA SER A 642 26.96 -3.27 0.25
C SER A 642 25.47 -3.14 0.56
N PRO A 643 24.99 -1.98 1.04
CA PRO A 643 23.57 -1.70 1.22
C PRO A 643 22.88 -1.26 -0.08
N THR A 644 23.64 -0.95 -1.14
CA THR A 644 23.10 -0.46 -2.42
C THR A 644 23.63 -1.24 -3.62
N ALA A 645 22.86 -1.22 -4.71
CA ALA A 645 23.26 -1.69 -6.03
C ALA A 645 22.54 -0.87 -7.11
N THR A 646 23.14 -0.71 -8.29
CA THR A 646 22.60 0.17 -9.35
C THR A 646 22.25 -0.60 -10.62
N ILE A 647 21.15 -0.21 -11.24
CA ILE A 647 20.82 -0.53 -12.65
C ILE A 647 21.17 0.71 -13.45
N THR A 648 22.04 0.57 -14.45
CA THR A 648 22.44 1.66 -15.35
C THR A 648 22.03 1.29 -16.77
N LEU A 649 21.20 2.13 -17.38
CA LEU A 649 20.72 1.99 -18.74
C LEU A 649 21.23 3.19 -19.55
N PRO A 650 22.32 3.03 -20.32
CA PRO A 650 22.84 4.09 -21.18
C PRO A 650 21.81 4.52 -22.20
N THR A 651 21.51 5.82 -22.24
CA THR A 651 20.72 6.45 -23.29
C THR A 651 21.49 6.40 -24.60
N LYS A 652 20.76 6.46 -25.70
CA LYS A 652 21.33 6.53 -27.03
C LYS A 652 20.86 7.82 -27.67
N ASP A 653 21.82 8.67 -27.98
CA ASP A 653 21.64 9.93 -28.70
C ASP A 653 21.47 9.65 -30.20
N ASP A 654 20.47 10.23 -30.85
CA ASP A 654 20.27 10.12 -32.29
C ASP A 654 19.78 11.43 -32.94
N LEU A 655 19.09 11.36 -34.09
CA LEU A 655 18.68 12.55 -34.88
C LEU A 655 17.18 12.51 -35.17
N LEU A 656 16.43 11.85 -34.30
CA LEU A 656 14.99 11.73 -34.39
C LEU A 656 14.34 12.53 -33.26
N SER A 657 13.56 13.52 -33.66
CA SER A 657 12.65 14.20 -32.73
C SER A 657 11.63 13.22 -32.17
N ASP A 658 11.76 12.94 -30.88
CA ASP A 658 10.95 12.03 -30.12
C ASP A 658 10.33 12.72 -28.89
N PRO A 659 9.08 12.39 -28.54
CA PRO A 659 8.53 12.89 -27.28
C PRO A 659 9.31 12.27 -26.12
N SER A 660 9.55 13.02 -25.02
CA SER A 660 10.24 12.45 -23.86
C SER A 660 9.62 11.13 -23.40
N GLU A 661 10.44 10.09 -23.33
CA GLU A 661 9.99 8.72 -23.12
C GLU A 661 10.28 8.24 -21.70
N THR A 662 9.65 7.14 -21.29
CA THR A 662 9.80 6.62 -19.92
C THR A 662 10.33 5.20 -19.92
N ILE A 663 11.21 4.90 -18.96
CA ILE A 663 11.61 3.56 -18.56
C ILE A 663 11.05 3.30 -17.15
N ILE A 664 10.23 2.27 -17.02
CA ILE A 664 9.68 1.78 -15.75
C ILE A 664 10.42 0.50 -15.37
N SER A 665 11.19 0.55 -14.29
CA SER A 665 11.85 -0.62 -13.71
C SER A 665 11.05 -1.15 -12.53
N LYS A 666 10.73 -2.45 -12.55
CA LYS A 666 10.01 -3.14 -11.48
C LYS A 666 10.87 -4.25 -10.88
N ILE A 667 11.07 -4.26 -9.57
CA ILE A 667 11.82 -5.30 -8.86
C ILE A 667 10.89 -6.39 -8.30
N THR A 668 11.42 -7.61 -8.14
CA THR A 668 10.72 -8.69 -7.44
C THR A 668 11.48 -9.05 -6.16
N ALA A 669 10.75 -9.21 -5.05
CA ALA A 669 11.35 -9.57 -3.77
C ALA A 669 12.07 -10.94 -3.87
N PRO A 670 13.38 -11.01 -3.54
CA PRO A 670 14.07 -12.29 -3.43
C PRO A 670 13.58 -13.06 -2.19
N ALA A 671 13.79 -14.39 -2.18
CA ALA A 671 13.35 -15.23 -1.06
C ALA A 671 13.93 -14.74 0.28
N GLY A 672 13.06 -14.58 1.28
CA GLY A 672 13.45 -14.09 2.61
C GLY A 672 13.62 -12.56 2.72
N TYR A 673 13.30 -11.80 1.67
CA TYR A 673 13.20 -10.34 1.72
C TYR A 673 11.76 -9.87 1.45
N THR A 674 11.37 -8.74 2.03
CA THR A 674 10.11 -8.04 1.73
C THR A 674 10.39 -6.75 0.98
N ILE A 675 9.42 -6.27 0.18
CA ILE A 675 9.51 -4.92 -0.38
C ILE A 675 8.94 -3.95 0.65
N SER A 676 9.76 -3.04 1.18
CA SER A 676 9.35 -2.05 2.20
C SER A 676 9.29 -0.62 1.69
N GLY A 677 9.56 -0.41 0.39
CA GLY A 677 9.45 0.87 -0.31
C GLY A 677 8.79 0.69 -1.68
N PRO A 678 9.01 1.59 -2.64
CA PRO A 678 8.53 1.39 -4.00
C PRO A 678 9.10 0.09 -4.59
N ASP A 679 8.22 -0.73 -5.18
CA ASP A 679 8.60 -1.89 -6.00
C ASP A 679 8.87 -1.49 -7.47
N THR A 680 8.60 -0.24 -7.81
CA THR A 680 8.69 0.34 -9.15
C THR A 680 9.34 1.72 -9.09
N ALA A 681 10.13 2.05 -10.11
CA ALA A 681 10.70 3.36 -10.32
C ALA A 681 10.67 3.73 -11.80
N THR A 682 10.41 5.00 -12.09
CA THR A 682 10.31 5.53 -13.46
C THR A 682 11.40 6.56 -13.71
N ALA A 683 12.18 6.37 -14.77
CA ALA A 683 13.08 7.37 -15.33
C ALA A 683 12.52 7.87 -16.67
N THR A 684 12.80 9.12 -17.00
CA THR A 684 12.46 9.74 -18.27
C THR A 684 13.73 9.92 -19.09
N ILE A 685 13.68 9.62 -20.38
CA ILE A 685 14.71 10.02 -21.35
C ILE A 685 14.26 11.36 -21.93
N LEU A 686 15.11 12.37 -21.78
CA LEU A 686 14.90 13.68 -22.39
C LEU A 686 15.57 13.71 -23.77
N ASP A 687 14.75 14.02 -24.77
CA ASP A 687 15.17 14.28 -26.15
C ASP A 687 15.83 15.68 -26.23
N ASN A 688 16.93 15.77 -26.97
CA ASN A 688 17.69 16.99 -27.27
C ASN A 688 17.37 17.60 -28.65
N ASP A 689 16.47 16.98 -29.41
CA ASP A 689 16.06 17.42 -30.74
C ASP A 689 14.90 18.42 -30.76
N GLY A 690 14.83 19.15 -31.88
CA GLY A 690 13.85 20.17 -32.21
C GLY A 690 12.53 19.58 -32.72
N ASN A 691 11.64 20.44 -33.19
CA ASN A 691 10.37 20.04 -33.79
C ASN A 691 10.03 20.95 -34.97
N SER A 692 8.76 21.06 -35.37
CA SER A 692 8.34 21.93 -36.47
C SER A 692 8.30 23.44 -36.13
N SER A 693 8.95 23.86 -35.05
CA SER A 693 8.99 25.25 -34.55
C SER A 693 10.43 25.77 -34.59
N SER A 694 10.63 27.09 -34.45
CA SER A 694 11.98 27.63 -34.28
C SER A 694 12.54 27.31 -32.88
N ASN A 695 13.50 26.40 -32.81
CA ASN A 695 14.13 25.87 -31.61
C ASN A 695 15.54 26.47 -31.38
N ASN A 696 15.98 26.48 -30.12
CA ASN A 696 17.35 26.80 -29.73
C ASN A 696 17.94 25.62 -28.98
N LEU A 697 18.69 24.79 -29.68
CA LEU A 697 19.27 23.52 -29.22
C LEU A 697 20.75 23.73 -28.89
N VAL A 698 21.16 23.27 -27.72
CA VAL A 698 22.53 23.41 -27.23
C VAL A 698 22.97 22.06 -26.68
N GLY A 699 24.04 21.51 -27.26
CA GLY A 699 24.72 20.30 -26.84
C GLY A 699 25.56 20.51 -25.57
N THR A 700 26.53 19.64 -25.39
CA THR A 700 27.38 19.52 -24.21
C THR A 700 28.86 19.56 -24.61
N SER A 701 29.77 19.17 -23.71
CA SER A 701 31.18 19.03 -24.06
C SER A 701 31.54 17.61 -24.57
N PHE A 702 30.53 16.83 -24.95
CA PHE A 702 30.68 15.47 -25.47
C PHE A 702 30.26 15.45 -26.94
N ALA A 703 30.42 14.31 -27.62
CA ALA A 703 29.86 14.16 -28.96
C ALA A 703 28.33 14.09 -28.86
N ASP A 704 27.65 15.10 -29.40
CA ASP A 704 26.20 15.23 -29.40
C ASP A 704 25.63 15.12 -30.83
N ALA A 705 24.43 14.58 -30.95
CA ALA A 705 23.60 14.60 -32.14
C ALA A 705 22.42 15.55 -31.92
N LEU A 706 22.21 16.52 -32.81
CA LEU A 706 21.15 17.53 -32.70
C LEU A 706 20.43 17.70 -34.04
N ALA A 707 19.11 17.59 -34.05
CA ALA A 707 18.26 17.80 -35.22
C ALA A 707 17.25 18.94 -34.98
N GLY A 708 17.28 20.00 -35.79
CA GLY A 708 16.30 21.10 -35.77
C GLY A 708 14.93 20.69 -36.33
N VAL A 709 14.92 19.73 -37.26
CA VAL A 709 13.74 19.21 -37.98
C VAL A 709 13.11 20.26 -38.89
N GLY A 710 12.40 21.26 -38.35
CA GLY A 710 11.79 22.27 -39.19
C GLY A 710 11.50 23.54 -38.42
N GLY A 711 12.07 24.65 -38.84
CA GLY A 711 11.96 25.88 -38.07
C GLY A 711 12.97 26.85 -38.62
N ASN A 712 13.27 27.91 -37.87
CA ASN A 712 14.51 28.64 -38.12
C ASN A 712 15.31 28.41 -36.86
N ASP A 713 16.04 27.32 -36.85
CA ASP A 713 16.60 26.73 -35.64
C ASP A 713 17.99 27.28 -35.37
N THR A 714 18.38 27.29 -34.11
CA THR A 714 19.76 27.60 -33.69
C THR A 714 20.31 26.39 -32.97
N LEU A 715 21.32 25.74 -33.55
CA LEU A 715 21.97 24.54 -33.04
C LEU A 715 23.41 24.88 -32.66
N SER A 716 23.84 24.46 -31.47
CA SER A 716 25.20 24.65 -30.97
C SER A 716 25.74 23.37 -30.35
N GLY A 717 26.78 22.77 -30.93
CA GLY A 717 27.43 21.54 -30.43
C GLY A 717 28.27 21.77 -29.19
N LEU A 718 29.07 22.85 -29.19
CA LEU A 718 30.05 23.25 -28.17
C LEU A 718 31.43 22.57 -28.30
N GLU A 719 31.79 21.62 -27.43
CA GLU A 719 33.04 20.86 -27.56
C GLU A 719 32.68 19.41 -27.81
N GLY A 720 33.32 18.73 -28.75
CA GLY A 720 32.91 17.38 -29.12
C GLY A 720 33.09 17.12 -30.60
N ASP A 721 32.92 15.87 -31.01
CA ASP A 721 32.79 15.55 -32.44
C ASP A 721 31.28 15.47 -32.73
N ASP A 722 30.66 16.62 -33.02
CA ASP A 722 29.20 16.75 -33.01
C ASP A 722 28.57 16.50 -34.37
N THR A 723 27.29 16.10 -34.38
CA THR A 723 26.49 15.99 -35.60
C THR A 723 25.25 16.87 -35.49
N LEU A 724 25.20 17.96 -36.24
CA LEU A 724 24.10 18.91 -36.25
C LEU A 724 23.37 18.84 -37.60
N ASP A 725 22.04 18.73 -37.57
CA ASP A 725 21.16 18.80 -38.74
C ASP A 725 20.11 19.89 -38.55
N GLY A 726 20.16 20.97 -39.33
CA GLY A 726 19.18 22.06 -39.28
C GLY A 726 17.79 21.64 -39.77
N GLY A 727 17.72 20.71 -40.71
CA GLY A 727 16.46 20.27 -41.28
C GLY A 727 15.88 21.24 -42.31
N ALA A 728 14.76 21.88 -42.02
CA ALA A 728 14.03 22.70 -42.97
C ALA A 728 13.87 24.16 -42.51
N ASN A 729 13.87 25.06 -43.49
CA ASN A 729 13.94 26.52 -43.44
C ASN A 729 15.33 27.05 -43.11
N ASN A 730 15.45 28.17 -42.39
CA ASN A 730 16.70 28.93 -42.36
C ASN A 730 17.37 28.76 -41.00
N ASP A 731 18.36 27.88 -40.94
CA ASP A 731 18.92 27.41 -39.69
C ASP A 731 20.30 28.01 -39.41
N ASN A 732 20.68 28.02 -38.15
CA ASN A 732 21.92 28.60 -37.66
C ASN A 732 22.71 27.55 -36.87
N LEU A 733 23.72 26.97 -37.48
CA LEU A 733 24.48 25.84 -36.92
C LEU A 733 25.87 26.31 -36.48
N THR A 734 26.28 25.91 -35.28
CA THR A 734 27.63 26.14 -34.75
C THR A 734 28.11 24.80 -34.19
N GLY A 735 29.09 24.16 -34.84
CA GLY A 735 29.68 22.92 -34.32
C GLY A 735 30.43 23.21 -33.03
N GLY A 736 31.56 23.89 -33.16
CA GLY A 736 32.35 24.37 -32.04
C GLY A 736 33.74 23.76 -32.10
N LEU A 737 34.30 23.33 -30.96
CA LEU A 737 35.62 22.69 -30.94
C LEU A 737 35.48 21.20 -31.15
N GLY A 738 36.16 20.67 -32.16
CA GLY A 738 36.27 19.24 -32.41
C GLY A 738 36.05 18.97 -33.89
N LYS A 739 35.69 17.74 -34.24
CA LYS A 739 35.43 17.40 -35.64
C LYS A 739 33.94 17.25 -35.87
N ASP A 740 33.33 18.32 -36.35
CA ASP A 740 31.89 18.41 -36.45
C ASP A 740 31.37 18.06 -37.85
N ASN A 741 30.12 17.61 -37.86
CA ASN A 741 29.37 17.31 -39.06
C ASN A 741 28.10 18.15 -39.09
N LEU A 742 28.06 19.16 -39.94
CA LEU A 742 27.00 20.16 -40.00
C LEU A 742 26.18 20.00 -41.28
N THR A 743 24.88 19.77 -41.15
CA THR A 743 23.94 19.66 -42.28
C THR A 743 22.95 20.81 -42.21
N GLY A 744 23.02 21.76 -43.15
CA GLY A 744 22.04 22.87 -43.18
C GLY A 744 20.63 22.39 -43.53
N GLY A 745 20.54 21.51 -44.54
CA GLY A 745 19.27 20.95 -44.98
C GLY A 745 18.64 21.76 -46.11
N THR A 746 17.37 22.15 -45.96
CA THR A 746 16.64 22.93 -46.98
C THR A 746 16.34 24.34 -46.51
N GLY A 747 16.90 25.33 -47.20
CA GLY A 747 16.59 26.73 -46.97
C GLY A 747 17.85 27.56 -47.05
N LEU A 748 17.89 28.71 -46.40
CA LEU A 748 19.09 29.54 -46.33
C LEU A 748 19.72 29.35 -44.95
N ASP A 749 20.75 28.52 -44.91
CA ASP A 749 21.38 28.15 -43.65
C ASP A 749 22.66 28.94 -43.41
N THR A 750 22.97 29.19 -42.15
CA THR A 750 24.19 29.87 -41.71
C THR A 750 25.01 28.94 -40.81
N LEU A 751 26.23 28.63 -41.24
CA LEU A 751 27.15 27.77 -40.52
C LEU A 751 28.25 28.64 -39.90
N ASN A 752 28.25 28.76 -38.58
CA ASN A 752 29.07 29.71 -37.83
C ASN A 752 30.35 29.09 -37.31
N TYR A 753 31.39 29.90 -37.35
CA TYR A 753 32.67 29.64 -36.75
C TYR A 753 33.05 30.86 -35.90
N ASN A 754 33.12 30.70 -34.58
CA ASN A 754 33.46 31.79 -33.66
C ASN A 754 34.97 32.01 -33.61
N SER A 755 35.76 30.97 -33.90
CA SER A 755 37.21 31.06 -34.00
C SER A 755 37.77 30.17 -35.11
N LEU A 756 38.98 30.46 -35.58
CA LEU A 756 39.66 29.59 -36.54
C LEU A 756 40.08 28.25 -35.95
N GLY A 757 40.17 28.16 -34.61
CA GLY A 757 40.58 26.95 -33.89
C GLY A 757 39.52 25.85 -33.89
N GLU A 758 38.28 26.18 -34.25
CA GLU A 758 37.15 25.25 -34.33
C GLU A 758 37.33 24.23 -35.45
N SER A 759 38.01 24.59 -36.55
CA SER A 759 38.11 23.74 -37.73
C SER A 759 39.55 23.56 -38.23
N LEU A 760 40.48 23.16 -37.36
CA LEU A 760 41.88 22.98 -37.76
C LEU A 760 42.10 21.75 -38.64
N LEU A 761 43.21 21.70 -39.38
CA LEU A 761 43.54 20.54 -40.25
C LEU A 761 43.53 19.18 -39.52
N SER A 762 43.80 19.16 -38.21
CA SER A 762 43.81 17.94 -37.38
C SER A 762 42.41 17.36 -37.10
N GLY A 763 41.36 18.17 -37.22
CA GLY A 763 39.97 17.82 -36.93
C GLY A 763 39.10 18.92 -37.51
N PHE A 764 38.96 18.90 -38.84
CA PHE A 764 38.22 19.92 -39.57
C PHE A 764 36.77 19.48 -39.76
N ASP A 765 35.89 20.46 -39.85
CA ASP A 765 34.46 20.22 -39.93
C ASP A 765 34.03 19.89 -41.34
N VAL A 766 32.97 19.10 -41.41
CA VAL A 766 32.34 18.66 -42.63
C VAL A 766 30.96 19.27 -42.71
N ILE A 767 30.78 20.16 -43.69
CA ILE A 767 29.47 20.66 -44.05
C ILE A 767 28.87 19.73 -45.10
N GLN A 768 27.72 19.14 -44.78
CA GLN A 768 26.91 18.38 -45.72
C GLN A 768 25.83 19.25 -46.34
N SER A 769 25.39 18.86 -47.55
CA SER A 769 24.26 19.47 -48.26
C SER A 769 24.38 20.98 -48.57
N TYR A 770 25.58 21.57 -48.51
CA TYR A 770 25.78 22.99 -48.83
C TYR A 770 25.14 23.39 -50.17
N SER A 771 24.17 24.30 -50.12
CA SER A 771 23.42 24.78 -51.26
C SER A 771 24.00 26.11 -51.78
N GLY A 772 24.62 26.05 -52.96
CA GLY A 772 25.20 27.22 -53.62
C GLY A 772 24.24 28.05 -54.49
N THR A 773 22.91 28.02 -54.29
CA THR A 773 21.97 28.73 -55.18
C THR A 773 20.75 29.39 -54.58
N GLY A 774 20.39 30.53 -55.20
CA GLY A 774 19.04 31.07 -55.16
C GLY A 774 18.65 31.58 -53.78
N ALA A 775 17.38 31.41 -53.43
CA ALA A 775 16.87 31.79 -52.11
C ALA A 775 17.32 30.82 -50.99
N SER A 776 17.95 29.70 -51.35
CA SER A 776 18.53 28.71 -50.44
C SER A 776 20.06 28.72 -50.50
N LEU A 777 20.67 29.89 -50.63
CA LEU A 777 22.13 30.02 -50.73
C LEU A 777 22.75 30.07 -49.33
N ASP A 778 23.32 28.97 -48.89
CA ASP A 778 23.91 28.82 -47.56
C ASP A 778 25.13 29.73 -47.38
N ARG A 779 25.40 30.10 -46.13
CA ARG A 779 26.49 31.01 -45.77
C ARG A 779 27.39 30.36 -44.73
N ILE A 780 28.67 30.56 -44.90
CA ILE A 780 29.67 30.28 -43.87
C ILE A 780 29.97 31.60 -43.18
N ASN A 781 29.60 31.72 -41.91
CA ASN A 781 29.89 32.90 -41.10
C ASN A 781 31.23 32.70 -40.41
N ALA A 782 32.27 33.37 -40.91
CA ALA A 782 33.63 33.21 -40.41
C ALA A 782 33.90 34.14 -39.22
N PRO A 783 34.97 33.90 -38.44
CA PRO A 783 35.36 34.82 -37.37
C PRO A 783 35.61 36.22 -37.94
N GLY A 784 35.22 37.27 -37.21
CA GLY A 784 35.22 38.66 -37.70
C GLY A 784 36.57 39.25 -38.15
N SER A 785 37.67 38.51 -37.96
CA SER A 785 38.96 38.80 -38.57
C SER A 785 39.02 38.51 -40.07
N ILE A 786 38.11 37.71 -40.62
CA ILE A 786 38.05 37.36 -42.05
C ILE A 786 37.10 38.32 -42.77
N ALA A 787 37.54 38.91 -43.88
CA ALA A 787 36.67 39.76 -44.68
C ALA A 787 35.66 38.93 -45.50
N ALA A 788 34.40 39.36 -45.52
CA ALA A 788 33.35 38.79 -46.36
C ALA A 788 33.82 38.63 -47.81
N ILE A 789 33.69 37.42 -48.36
CA ILE A 789 34.16 37.06 -49.69
C ILE A 789 33.27 36.00 -50.36
N THR A 790 33.02 36.21 -51.65
CA THR A 790 32.33 35.23 -52.50
C THR A 790 33.36 34.46 -53.31
N LEU A 791 33.51 33.17 -53.03
CA LEU A 791 34.44 32.28 -53.73
C LEU A 791 33.74 31.67 -54.94
N THR A 792 34.31 31.89 -56.13
CA THR A 792 33.70 31.45 -57.41
C THR A 792 34.46 30.33 -58.11
N ALA A 793 35.68 30.02 -57.66
CA ALA A 793 36.51 28.95 -58.21
C ALA A 793 37.54 28.44 -57.19
N SER A 794 37.98 27.21 -57.38
CA SER A 794 39.11 26.63 -56.65
C SER A 794 40.45 27.24 -57.11
N LYS A 795 41.38 27.44 -56.17
CA LYS A 795 42.77 27.87 -56.43
C LYS A 795 43.67 26.76 -56.98
N GLY A 796 43.23 25.50 -56.88
CA GLY A 796 43.96 24.34 -57.39
C GLY A 796 43.58 23.05 -56.66
N THR A 797 44.33 21.99 -56.93
CA THR A 797 44.12 20.66 -56.33
C THR A 797 45.37 20.24 -55.57
N ALA A 798 45.27 20.13 -54.25
CA ALA A 798 46.31 19.58 -53.40
C ALA A 798 46.37 18.05 -53.58
N THR A 799 47.56 17.48 -53.44
CA THR A 799 47.75 16.02 -53.60
C THR A 799 47.31 15.21 -52.39
N ALA A 800 47.23 15.84 -51.21
CA ALA A 800 46.78 15.24 -49.95
C ALA A 800 46.36 16.33 -48.94
N LEU A 801 45.65 15.94 -47.87
CA LEU A 801 45.34 16.78 -46.71
C LEU A 801 46.56 16.87 -45.77
N THR A 802 47.60 17.57 -46.23
CA THR A 802 48.80 17.86 -45.44
C THR A 802 49.18 19.31 -45.64
N GLU A 803 49.75 19.94 -44.61
CA GLU A 803 50.17 21.34 -44.67
C GLU A 803 51.02 21.64 -45.92
N ALA A 804 52.03 20.80 -46.18
CA ALA A 804 52.93 20.96 -47.33
C ALA A 804 52.20 20.89 -48.68
N ALA A 805 51.25 19.96 -48.84
CA ALA A 805 50.50 19.83 -50.08
C ALA A 805 49.50 20.99 -50.29
N ILE A 806 48.91 21.49 -49.19
CA ILE A 806 47.98 22.61 -49.22
C ILE A 806 48.72 23.92 -49.50
N GLN A 807 49.89 24.16 -48.89
CA GLN A 807 50.74 25.34 -49.13
C GLN A 807 51.21 25.48 -50.59
N LEU A 808 51.39 24.37 -51.31
CA LEU A 808 51.71 24.39 -52.74
C LEU A 808 50.56 24.96 -53.60
N VAL A 809 49.32 24.87 -53.12
CA VAL A 809 48.13 25.42 -53.78
C VAL A 809 47.80 26.80 -53.24
N LEU A 810 47.82 26.96 -51.91
CA LEU A 810 47.51 28.18 -51.17
C LEU A 810 48.80 28.93 -50.79
N THR A 811 49.53 29.39 -51.81
CA THR A 811 50.72 30.22 -51.65
C THR A 811 50.38 31.61 -51.06
N ASN A 812 51.37 32.35 -50.57
CA ASN A 812 51.19 33.72 -50.04
C ASN A 812 50.47 34.67 -51.01
N ALA A 813 50.61 34.45 -52.33
CA ALA A 813 49.92 35.24 -53.35
C ALA A 813 48.48 34.78 -53.61
N ALA A 814 48.18 33.49 -53.38
CA ALA A 814 46.88 32.88 -53.62
C ALA A 814 45.94 32.91 -52.40
N PHE A 815 46.51 33.06 -51.20
CA PHE A 815 45.81 33.06 -49.91
C PHE A 815 46.40 34.14 -49.00
N ALA A 816 45.78 35.32 -49.03
CA ALA A 816 46.26 36.49 -48.31
C ALA A 816 45.83 36.48 -46.84
N ALA A 817 46.52 37.28 -46.02
CA ALA A 817 46.16 37.54 -44.63
C ALA A 817 44.66 37.90 -44.50
N ASN A 818 43.95 37.30 -43.54
CA ASN A 818 42.55 37.62 -43.21
C ASN A 818 41.56 37.37 -44.37
N THR A 819 41.81 36.35 -45.19
CA THR A 819 40.95 35.98 -46.33
C THR A 819 40.55 34.50 -46.31
N ALA A 820 39.63 34.12 -47.19
CA ALA A 820 39.25 32.73 -47.46
C ALA A 820 39.66 32.28 -48.87
N ALA A 821 39.94 30.99 -49.07
CA ALA A 821 40.21 30.41 -50.38
C ALA A 821 39.63 29.00 -50.52
N ALA A 822 39.05 28.71 -51.69
CA ALA A 822 38.60 27.36 -52.04
C ALA A 822 39.72 26.57 -52.72
N PHE A 823 39.84 25.28 -52.42
CA PHE A 823 40.73 24.33 -53.10
C PHE A 823 40.10 22.93 -53.19
N LYS A 824 40.76 22.00 -53.88
CA LYS A 824 40.37 20.58 -53.97
C LYS A 824 41.48 19.69 -53.46
N VAL A 825 41.16 18.44 -53.13
CA VAL A 825 42.15 17.42 -52.75
C VAL A 825 41.99 16.19 -53.65
N THR A 826 43.11 15.66 -54.12
CA THR A 826 43.12 14.46 -54.97
C THR A 826 42.59 13.26 -54.19
N GLY A 827 41.63 12.55 -54.77
CA GLY A 827 41.01 11.38 -54.16
C GLY A 827 39.94 11.66 -53.10
N GLN A 828 39.66 12.93 -52.78
CA GLN A 828 38.56 13.33 -51.88
C GLN A 828 37.43 13.99 -52.67
N SER A 829 36.19 13.71 -52.29
CA SER A 829 35.00 14.37 -52.83
C SER A 829 34.75 15.72 -52.13
N GLY A 830 34.11 16.64 -52.85
CA GLY A 830 33.74 17.95 -52.31
C GLY A 830 34.71 19.08 -52.64
N THR A 831 34.49 20.23 -52.00
CA THR A 831 35.30 21.46 -52.09
C THR A 831 35.79 21.80 -50.69
N PHE A 832 37.06 22.14 -50.54
CA PHE A 832 37.63 22.56 -49.25
C PHE A 832 37.77 24.08 -49.21
N ILE A 833 37.41 24.69 -48.09
CA ILE A 833 37.55 26.12 -47.83
C ILE A 833 38.61 26.29 -46.75
N ALA A 834 39.62 27.13 -46.99
CA ALA A 834 40.59 27.53 -45.98
C ALA A 834 40.30 28.96 -45.52
N LEU A 835 40.40 29.23 -44.21
CA LEU A 835 40.22 30.54 -43.58
C LEU A 835 41.54 30.96 -42.89
N ASN A 836 42.05 32.16 -43.17
CA ASN A 836 43.41 32.55 -42.79
C ASN A 836 43.50 33.49 -41.56
N ASN A 837 44.39 33.20 -40.62
CA ASN A 837 44.61 33.91 -39.34
C ASN A 837 45.33 35.27 -39.39
N GLY A 838 45.56 35.84 -40.57
CA GLY A 838 46.22 37.14 -40.73
C GLY A 838 47.70 37.07 -41.15
N VAL A 839 48.25 35.88 -41.35
CA VAL A 839 49.56 35.67 -41.98
C VAL A 839 49.36 34.97 -43.33
N ALA A 840 49.79 35.60 -44.43
CA ALA A 840 49.58 35.06 -45.78
C ALA A 840 50.21 33.66 -45.99
N GLY A 841 49.51 32.80 -46.74
CA GLY A 841 49.85 31.40 -46.96
C GLY A 841 49.28 30.47 -45.87
N PHE A 842 49.04 29.21 -46.19
CA PHE A 842 48.37 28.26 -45.27
C PHE A 842 49.26 27.83 -44.10
N GLN A 843 48.74 27.87 -42.87
CA GLN A 843 49.39 27.40 -41.64
C GLN A 843 48.48 26.45 -40.86
N ALA A 844 48.84 25.17 -40.79
CA ALA A 844 47.98 24.15 -40.20
C ALA A 844 47.58 24.38 -38.72
N PRO A 845 48.42 24.95 -37.84
CA PRO A 845 48.06 25.17 -36.44
C PRO A 845 47.07 26.31 -36.18
N SER A 846 46.74 27.11 -37.19
CA SER A 846 46.04 28.38 -36.97
C SER A 846 45.08 28.80 -38.07
N ASP A 847 45.17 28.21 -39.26
CA ASP A 847 44.21 28.39 -40.33
C ASP A 847 43.18 27.27 -40.30
N ALA A 848 41.92 27.65 -40.43
CA ALA A 848 40.82 26.69 -40.45
C ALA A 848 40.68 26.07 -41.85
N ILE A 849 40.25 24.81 -41.90
CA ILE A 849 39.80 24.09 -43.09
C ILE A 849 38.36 23.67 -42.85
N ILE A 850 37.53 23.79 -43.87
CA ILE A 850 36.15 23.28 -43.84
C ILE A 850 35.94 22.45 -45.10
N GLN A 851 35.37 21.26 -44.98
CA GLN A 851 35.00 20.44 -46.13
C GLN A 851 33.53 20.65 -46.49
N LEU A 852 33.25 21.12 -47.69
CA LEU A 852 31.91 21.08 -48.28
C LEU A 852 31.73 19.74 -48.99
N SER A 853 31.18 18.75 -48.27
CA SER A 853 30.99 17.39 -48.78
C SER A 853 29.98 17.38 -49.93
N GLY A 854 30.28 16.64 -51.01
CA GLY A 854 29.43 16.58 -52.20
C GLY A 854 29.36 17.86 -53.05
N TYR A 855 29.88 19.00 -52.56
CA TYR A 855 29.84 20.28 -53.28
C TYR A 855 31.02 20.46 -54.25
N ASN A 856 30.75 20.91 -55.47
CA ASN A 856 31.78 21.17 -56.47
C ASN A 856 31.74 22.61 -57.00
N ILE A 857 32.64 23.45 -56.48
CA ILE A 857 32.75 24.87 -56.89
C ILE A 857 33.03 25.09 -58.38
N ALA A 858 33.50 24.07 -59.11
CA ALA A 858 33.72 24.17 -60.56
C ALA A 858 32.42 24.18 -61.40
N ALA A 859 31.26 23.93 -60.78
CA ALA A 859 29.95 23.86 -61.43
C ALA A 859 29.11 25.16 -61.34
N ALA A 860 29.77 26.32 -61.28
CA ALA A 860 29.19 27.67 -61.42
C ALA A 860 28.22 28.13 -60.31
N ARG A 861 28.53 27.80 -59.05
CA ARG A 861 27.77 28.27 -57.88
C ARG A 861 28.75 28.84 -56.83
N PRO A 862 28.55 30.08 -56.36
CA PRO A 862 29.48 30.70 -55.41
C PRO A 862 29.38 30.06 -54.02
N VAL A 863 30.48 30.04 -53.28
CA VAL A 863 30.47 29.84 -51.82
C VAL A 863 30.53 31.22 -51.18
N VAL A 864 29.58 31.51 -50.28
CA VAL A 864 29.51 32.79 -49.57
C VAL A 864 30.12 32.62 -48.19
N VAL A 865 31.25 33.30 -47.97
CA VAL A 865 31.84 33.49 -46.65
C VAL A 865 31.53 34.92 -46.23
N ILE A 866 30.80 35.11 -45.13
CA ILE A 866 30.41 36.44 -44.64
C ILE A 866 31.29 36.90 -43.48
#